data_AF-A0AAP0J7N1-F1
#
_entry.id   AF-A0AAP0J7N1-F1
#
_cell.length_a   1.000
_cell.length_b   1.000
_cell.length_c   1.000
_cell.angle_alpha   90.00
_cell.angle_beta   90.00
_cell.angle_gamma   90.00
#
_symmetry.space_group_name_H-M   'P 1'
#
loop_
_entity.id
_entity.type
_entity.pdbx_description
1 polymer ?
#
loop_
_entity_poly.entity_id
_entity_poly.type
_entity_poly.pdbx_seq_one_letter_code
_entity_poly.pdbx_strand_id
1 'polypeptide(L)'
;MDKTTRLVKALLNNSNNNPSLTWRLFKHLLSSPSFILPIHFAPLITQILIRAKMVQEIDQLHQLILLQPAEVSRVLMIEIAKTVAKSGLLDKALFQFRSIRGVFPNQTPPVHLYNVLLEVSLKQNRPELVSELYGDMMVAGLSPETYTFNILMSFMCDSGRLGDAQKLFDKMPLKGCRPNEYSFGILICGYCKSGRGVRALELLDEMEEGFGCSPNQVIYNSLISCFCREGRIDEAEKLVERMRAGGLSPDVVTFNSRISSLCDAGKLREALSIVKDMRENDELELPKPDIITFNTMLEGLYKEGMLNEAEALVDSMRREGMFTKVESYNVWLLGLVRNGKLLEARFVLKEMIDKGINPSIYSYNIVIDGLCKQGMVSDARTMMNLMRNNGTLPDTVTYSCLLHGYCSKGKVYEANNVLHEMMWNKCFPNTFTCNILLHSLWTKGKTTEAEKLLQKMNERGYSLDTVTCNIIISGLCKTGKLDKAIEILEGMWIHGSAALGDMGNSYIRLVDDSVSKNGCMPDLISYSTIIDGLCKAGRVDEARKLFVKMVQKNITPDSVIYNTFIHYYCKNGKTSSAFRVLRDMEKKGCDPNTRTYNLLIWALGNQGKIDEMLNLMNGMKDKGIPPDIFTYNNLINSLCGGGRTEDATSILDEMLQSHVLPNISSFRMLIKAFCKDHNFAAAQEVMEIGTSICGHKEVLHDLMLNEFLSRGKVLEAKNLFIVAMDRGFDVGNFSYKDLIKELCKNDKLEEARKILQKMINDGFEFDPASFMPVIDGLGRRGNKHEADELTDKMMEMVSAQGSEDKGHHKRYDQKKFGQRRHGKGDFSENDWRTVLHRDDGSGLAGKVLKRVQKGWGQGNVSSIRPKKKDILDYWEDT
;
A
#
# COMPACT_ATOMS: atom_id res chain seq x y z
N MET A 1 20.73 41.50 54.44
CA MET A 1 20.23 40.57 53.40
C MET A 1 19.40 41.25 52.31
N ASP A 2 18.67 42.36 52.53
CA ASP A 2 17.68 42.87 51.56
C ASP A 2 18.24 43.59 50.29
N LYS A 3 19.47 44.13 50.33
CA LYS A 3 20.08 44.83 49.17
C LYS A 3 20.64 43.89 48.09
N THR A 4 21.26 42.78 48.48
CA THR A 4 21.84 41.79 47.55
C THR A 4 20.77 41.02 46.80
N THR A 5 19.66 40.67 47.45
CA THR A 5 18.51 39.99 46.81
C THR A 5 17.82 40.87 45.77
N ARG A 6 17.70 42.19 46.04
CA ARG A 6 17.16 43.17 45.06
C ARG A 6 18.08 43.35 43.85
N LEU A 7 19.39 43.38 44.06
CA LEU A 7 20.39 43.47 42.99
C LEU A 7 20.32 42.24 42.06
N VAL A 8 20.29 41.04 42.63
CA VAL A 8 20.19 39.78 41.87
C VAL A 8 18.86 39.70 41.12
N LYS A 9 17.75 40.13 41.72
CA LYS A 9 16.43 40.17 41.07
C LYS A 9 16.39 41.17 39.90
N ALA A 10 17.04 42.33 40.03
CA ALA A 10 17.17 43.30 38.94
C ALA A 10 18.06 42.80 37.78
N LEU A 11 19.10 42.02 38.08
CA LEU A 11 19.97 41.40 37.08
C LEU A 11 19.27 40.25 36.33
N LEU A 12 18.41 39.49 37.01
CA LEU A 12 17.59 38.43 36.41
C LEU A 12 16.49 38.98 35.50
N ASN A 13 15.84 40.09 35.87
CA ASN A 13 14.84 40.71 35.00
C ASN A 13 15.45 41.25 33.69
N ASN A 14 16.74 41.58 33.68
CA ASN A 14 17.48 42.04 32.49
C ASN A 14 18.20 40.92 31.72
N SER A 15 18.16 39.66 32.18
CA SER A 15 18.95 38.56 31.59
C SER A 15 18.49 38.12 30.20
N ASN A 16 17.26 38.45 29.80
CA ASN A 16 16.75 38.15 28.46
C ASN A 16 17.38 39.03 27.37
N ASN A 17 17.87 40.23 27.73
CA ASN A 17 18.40 41.19 26.76
C ASN A 17 19.90 41.04 26.52
N ASN A 18 20.70 40.63 27.52
CA ASN A 18 22.16 40.51 27.36
C ASN A 18 22.81 39.50 28.35
N PRO A 19 22.69 38.18 28.09
CA PRO A 19 23.09 37.13 29.05
C PRO A 19 24.60 37.08 29.35
N SER A 20 25.46 37.49 28.41
CA SER A 20 26.92 37.49 28.58
C SER A 20 27.41 38.57 29.57
N LEU A 21 26.77 39.74 29.55
CA LEU A 21 27.02 40.85 30.49
C LEU A 21 26.53 40.48 31.89
N THR A 22 25.34 39.91 31.98
CA THR A 22 24.77 39.41 33.24
C THR A 22 25.68 38.35 33.88
N TRP A 23 26.21 37.41 33.07
CA TRP A 23 27.17 36.41 33.56
C TRP A 23 28.48 37.03 34.08
N ARG A 24 29.07 38.02 33.37
CA ARG A 24 30.29 38.71 33.83
C ARG A 24 30.09 39.42 35.17
N LEU A 25 28.92 40.04 35.37
CA LEU A 25 28.57 40.69 36.63
C LEU A 25 28.39 39.66 37.76
N PHE A 26 27.71 38.55 37.50
CA PHE A 26 27.61 37.44 38.46
C PHE A 26 28.98 36.87 38.83
N LYS A 27 29.89 36.71 37.86
CA LYS A 27 31.26 36.26 38.08
C LYS A 27 32.01 37.19 39.04
N HIS A 28 31.93 38.51 38.85
CA HIS A 28 32.54 39.47 39.77
C HIS A 28 31.97 39.42 41.20
N LEU A 29 30.65 39.22 41.32
CA LEU A 29 29.98 39.09 42.62
C LEU A 29 30.39 37.79 43.34
N LEU A 30 30.47 36.67 42.61
CA LEU A 30 30.85 35.36 43.16
C LEU A 30 32.33 35.25 43.53
N SER A 31 33.20 36.02 42.86
CA SER A 31 34.63 36.11 43.21
C SER A 31 34.90 36.91 44.50
N SER A 32 33.89 37.58 45.06
CA SER A 32 34.04 38.36 46.29
C SER A 32 33.86 37.45 47.53
N PRO A 33 34.86 37.35 48.43
CA PRO A 33 34.83 36.40 49.56
C PRO A 33 33.73 36.66 50.60
N SER A 34 33.11 37.85 50.58
CA SER A 34 32.00 38.24 51.46
C SER A 34 30.60 37.92 50.90
N PHE A 35 30.51 37.46 49.65
CA PHE A 35 29.24 37.20 48.99
C PHE A 35 28.83 35.73 49.11
N ILE A 36 27.68 35.48 49.74
CA ILE A 36 27.05 34.15 49.84
C ILE A 36 25.89 34.08 48.86
N LEU A 37 25.95 33.16 47.90
CA LEU A 37 24.90 32.99 46.90
C LEU A 37 23.66 32.33 47.55
N PRO A 38 22.46 32.96 47.49
CA PRO A 38 21.26 32.31 48.00
C PRO A 38 20.84 31.11 47.14
N ILE A 39 20.42 30.03 47.80
CA ILE A 39 20.16 28.71 47.20
C ILE A 39 19.23 28.76 45.99
N HIS A 40 18.18 29.58 46.05
CA HIS A 40 17.18 29.71 44.97
C HIS A 40 17.71 30.31 43.66
N PHE A 41 18.86 30.98 43.68
CA PHE A 41 19.42 31.63 42.49
C PHE A 41 20.32 30.74 41.63
N ALA A 42 20.84 29.64 42.19
CA ALA A 42 21.65 28.68 41.43
C ALA A 42 20.89 28.04 40.24
N PRO A 43 19.64 27.55 40.39
CA PRO A 43 18.83 27.08 39.26
C PRO A 43 18.64 28.12 38.15
N LEU A 44 18.34 29.37 38.54
CA LEU A 44 18.01 30.45 37.62
C LEU A 44 19.22 30.86 36.78
N ILE A 45 20.39 31.04 37.43
CA ILE A 45 21.64 31.35 36.73
C ILE A 45 22.01 30.22 35.77
N THR A 46 21.86 28.96 36.21
CA THR A 46 22.14 27.78 35.38
C THR A 46 21.21 27.70 34.17
N GLN A 47 19.90 27.96 34.33
CA GLN A 47 18.95 28.02 33.22
C GLN A 47 19.24 29.14 32.23
N ILE A 48 19.69 30.30 32.70
CA ILE A 48 20.08 31.43 31.85
C ILE A 48 21.31 31.07 31.01
N LEU A 49 22.34 30.47 31.61
CA LEU A 49 23.53 30.01 30.89
C LEU A 49 23.18 28.97 29.82
N ILE A 50 22.28 28.05 30.13
CA ILE A 50 21.82 27.02 29.19
C ILE A 50 21.02 27.64 28.03
N ARG A 51 20.06 28.53 28.32
CA ARG A 51 19.27 29.24 27.28
C ARG A 51 20.16 30.09 26.37
N ALA A 52 21.21 30.69 26.93
CA ALA A 52 22.17 31.50 26.19
C ALA A 52 23.23 30.68 25.44
N LYS A 53 23.16 29.33 25.47
CA LYS A 53 24.17 28.41 24.90
C LYS A 53 25.59 28.59 25.47
N MET A 54 25.71 29.21 26.64
CA MET A 54 26.95 29.44 27.38
C MET A 54 27.25 28.25 28.30
N VAL A 55 27.46 27.09 27.68
CA VAL A 55 27.56 25.81 28.41
C VAL A 55 28.92 25.65 29.08
N GLN A 56 30.00 26.26 28.57
CA GLN A 56 31.35 26.19 29.14
C GLN A 56 31.46 26.94 30.47
N GLU A 57 30.62 27.95 30.65
CA GLU A 57 30.58 28.81 31.81
C GLU A 57 29.97 28.12 33.04
N ILE A 58 29.26 27.01 32.85
CA ILE A 58 28.76 26.15 33.94
C ILE A 58 29.93 25.55 34.74
N ASP A 59 31.04 25.22 34.08
CA ASP A 59 32.23 24.68 34.76
C ASP A 59 32.93 25.77 35.59
N GLN A 60 32.89 27.02 35.12
CA GLN A 60 33.36 28.16 35.91
C GLN A 60 32.43 28.48 37.09
N LEU A 61 31.11 28.36 36.91
CA LEU A 61 30.14 28.50 37.99
C LEU A 61 30.41 27.49 39.12
N HIS A 62 30.70 26.24 38.74
CA HIS A 62 31.07 25.19 39.68
C HIS A 62 32.32 25.52 40.50
N GLN A 63 33.38 25.97 39.84
CA GLN A 63 34.61 26.38 40.52
C GLN A 63 34.38 27.55 41.49
N LEU A 64 33.54 28.52 41.12
CA LEU A 64 33.19 29.65 41.98
C LEU A 64 32.35 29.23 43.19
N ILE A 65 31.54 28.19 43.07
CA ILE A 65 30.74 27.64 44.18
C ILE A 65 31.60 26.86 45.16
N LEU A 66 32.69 26.22 44.70
CA LEU A 66 33.65 25.58 45.60
C LEU A 66 34.37 26.56 46.54
N LEU A 67 34.40 27.86 46.21
CA LEU A 67 34.95 28.92 47.06
C LEU A 67 33.99 29.34 48.19
N GLN A 68 32.75 28.85 48.19
CA GLN A 68 31.74 29.14 49.22
C GLN A 68 31.90 28.20 50.43
N PRO A 69 31.35 28.55 51.60
CA PRO A 69 31.34 27.67 52.78
C PRO A 69 30.80 26.27 52.47
N ALA A 70 31.42 25.23 53.03
CA ALA A 70 31.20 23.82 52.68
C ALA A 70 29.72 23.37 52.69
N GLU A 71 28.92 23.84 53.64
CA GLU A 71 27.49 23.48 53.72
C GLU A 71 26.66 24.13 52.60
N VAL A 72 26.97 25.38 52.25
CA VAL A 72 26.26 26.13 51.20
C VAL A 72 26.67 25.62 49.82
N SER A 73 27.97 25.33 49.62
CA SER A 73 28.48 24.81 48.35
C SER A 73 27.89 23.45 47.99
N ARG A 74 27.70 22.55 48.98
CA ARG A 74 27.05 21.24 48.77
C ARG A 74 25.62 21.39 48.23
N VAL A 75 24.80 22.24 48.87
CA VAL A 75 23.39 22.42 48.47
C VAL A 75 23.29 23.07 47.09
N LEU A 76 24.12 24.07 46.81
CA LEU A 76 24.18 24.73 45.50
C LEU A 76 24.62 23.75 44.38
N MET A 77 25.64 22.92 44.62
CA MET A 77 26.11 21.95 43.63
C MET A 77 25.07 20.88 43.31
N ILE A 78 24.34 20.38 44.33
CA ILE A 78 23.24 19.42 44.11
C ILE A 78 22.16 20.04 43.21
N GLU A 79 21.80 21.30 43.46
CA GLU A 79 20.73 21.96 42.71
C GLU A 79 21.15 22.33 41.28
N ILE A 80 22.42 22.67 41.06
CA ILE A 80 22.99 22.84 39.72
C ILE A 80 23.02 21.50 38.98
N ALA A 81 23.50 20.43 39.61
CA ALA A 81 23.53 19.10 38.97
C ALA A 81 22.13 18.67 38.50
N LYS A 82 21.09 18.88 39.31
CA LYS A 82 19.69 18.62 38.92
C LYS A 82 19.23 19.47 37.74
N THR A 83 19.52 20.76 37.74
CA THR A 83 19.03 21.70 36.72
C THR A 83 19.74 21.50 35.38
N VAL A 84 21.05 21.18 35.41
CA VAL A 84 21.82 20.77 34.23
C VAL A 84 21.30 19.45 33.67
N ALA A 85 21.02 18.45 34.54
CA ALA A 85 20.47 17.16 34.13
C ALA A 85 19.10 17.31 33.44
N LYS A 86 18.16 18.03 34.07
CA LYS A 86 16.81 18.29 33.50
C LYS A 86 16.84 19.04 32.17
N SER A 87 17.92 19.76 31.89
CA SER A 87 18.10 20.49 30.63
C SER A 87 18.72 19.63 29.51
N GLY A 88 19.00 18.35 29.76
CA GLY A 88 19.51 17.41 28.75
C GLY A 88 21.04 17.36 28.60
N LEU A 89 21.80 18.02 29.48
CA LEU A 89 23.27 18.04 29.44
C LEU A 89 23.88 17.00 30.41
N LEU A 90 23.72 15.71 30.10
CA LEU A 90 24.06 14.60 31.00
C LEU A 90 25.54 14.54 31.39
N ASP A 91 26.45 14.69 30.42
CA ASP A 91 27.91 14.58 30.66
C ASP A 91 28.40 15.63 31.68
N LYS A 92 27.84 16.84 31.60
CA LYS A 92 28.13 17.91 32.57
C LYS A 92 27.51 17.64 33.92
N ALA A 93 26.26 17.17 33.97
CA ALA A 93 25.61 16.81 35.23
C ALA A 93 26.38 15.67 35.96
N LEU A 94 26.96 14.72 35.23
CA LEU A 94 27.78 13.65 35.79
C LEU A 94 29.15 14.15 36.27
N PHE A 95 29.77 15.09 35.56
CA PHE A 95 30.98 15.76 36.04
C PHE A 95 30.72 16.47 37.38
N GLN A 96 29.61 17.21 37.48
CA GLN A 96 29.16 17.86 38.70
C GLN A 96 28.92 16.84 39.83
N PHE A 97 28.23 15.74 39.51
CA PHE A 97 27.97 14.66 40.46
C PHE A 97 29.27 14.00 40.99
N ARG A 98 30.20 13.65 40.10
CA ARG A 98 31.52 13.09 40.48
C ARG A 98 32.33 14.09 41.31
N SER A 99 32.25 15.37 40.99
CA SER A 99 32.88 16.42 41.81
C SER A 99 32.25 16.52 43.21
N ILE A 100 30.93 16.40 43.35
CA ILE A 100 30.27 16.37 44.66
C ILE A 100 30.76 15.17 45.48
N ARG A 101 30.87 13.99 44.86
CA ARG A 101 31.38 12.77 45.52
C ARG A 101 32.85 12.89 45.93
N GLY A 102 33.68 13.54 45.13
CA GLY A 102 35.10 13.77 45.43
C GLY A 102 35.34 14.80 46.54
N VAL A 103 34.57 15.89 46.56
CA VAL A 103 34.70 16.96 47.57
C VAL A 103 34.07 16.57 48.91
N PHE A 104 32.97 15.80 48.88
CA PHE A 104 32.24 15.35 50.08
C PHE A 104 32.12 13.83 50.14
N PRO A 105 33.22 13.08 50.36
CA PRO A 105 33.20 11.62 50.35
C PRO A 105 32.34 11.02 51.49
N ASN A 106 32.31 11.68 52.65
CA ASN A 106 31.60 11.20 53.85
C ASN A 106 30.13 11.63 53.91
N GLN A 107 29.64 12.43 52.96
CA GLN A 107 28.27 12.92 52.94
C GLN A 107 27.58 12.49 51.64
N THR A 108 26.62 11.58 51.76
CA THR A 108 25.94 10.97 50.62
C THR A 108 25.05 11.99 49.88
N PRO A 109 25.05 12.01 48.53
CA PRO A 109 24.08 12.80 47.77
C PRO A 109 22.65 12.30 48.01
N PRO A 110 21.63 13.16 47.93
CA PRO A 110 20.25 12.76 48.15
C PRO A 110 19.73 11.84 47.04
N VAL A 111 18.86 10.88 47.40
CA VAL A 111 18.24 9.91 46.47
C VAL A 111 17.56 10.59 45.28
N HIS A 112 16.93 11.75 45.49
CA HIS A 112 16.31 12.53 44.41
C HIS A 112 17.30 12.98 43.32
N LEU A 113 18.58 13.26 43.64
CA LEU A 113 19.58 13.59 42.63
C LEU A 113 19.93 12.36 41.77
N TYR A 114 20.07 11.18 42.39
CA TYR A 114 20.25 9.92 41.67
C TYR A 114 19.07 9.64 40.74
N ASN A 115 17.83 9.80 41.22
CA ASN A 115 16.63 9.55 40.41
C ASN A 115 16.57 10.46 39.16
N VAL A 116 16.92 11.75 39.30
CA VAL A 116 16.98 12.67 38.15
C VAL A 116 18.08 12.27 37.15
N LEU A 117 19.26 11.88 37.64
CA LEU A 117 20.36 11.44 36.77
C LEU A 117 20.01 10.13 36.06
N LEU A 118 19.44 9.16 36.78
CA LEU A 118 18.97 7.90 36.21
C LEU A 118 17.92 8.15 35.11
N GLU A 119 16.90 8.97 35.37
CA GLU A 119 15.86 9.29 34.39
C GLU A 119 16.44 9.91 33.10
N VAL A 120 17.37 10.86 33.22
CA VAL A 120 18.02 11.51 32.08
C VAL A 120 18.97 10.56 31.35
N SER A 121 19.72 9.73 32.06
CA SER A 121 20.58 8.68 31.47
C SER A 121 19.77 7.67 30.66
N LEU A 122 18.59 7.29 31.14
CA LEU A 122 17.68 6.37 30.45
C LEU A 122 17.06 7.03 29.22
N LYS A 123 16.63 8.30 29.31
CA LYS A 123 16.13 9.08 28.15
C LYS A 123 17.15 9.24 27.03
N GLN A 124 18.44 9.31 27.37
CA GLN A 124 19.55 9.39 26.40
C GLN A 124 20.09 8.00 25.97
N ASN A 125 19.42 6.92 26.39
CA ASN A 125 19.76 5.53 26.06
C ASN A 125 21.21 5.14 26.40
N ARG A 126 21.71 5.53 27.58
CA ARG A 126 23.04 5.18 28.09
C ARG A 126 22.97 4.23 29.30
N PRO A 127 22.79 2.91 29.10
CA PRO A 127 22.56 1.95 30.18
C PRO A 127 23.80 1.67 31.07
N GLU A 128 25.00 1.95 30.57
CA GLU A 128 26.25 1.81 31.32
C GLU A 128 26.27 2.73 32.56
N LEU A 129 25.86 3.98 32.37
CA LEU A 129 25.80 5.00 33.42
C LEU A 129 24.72 4.69 34.46
N VAL A 130 23.65 4.00 34.06
CA VAL A 130 22.57 3.57 34.97
C VAL A 130 23.10 2.53 35.96
N SER A 131 23.93 1.60 35.48
CA SER A 131 24.56 0.58 36.32
C SER A 131 25.60 1.20 37.27
N GLU A 132 26.37 2.17 36.79
CA GLU A 132 27.33 2.95 37.61
C GLU A 132 26.62 3.72 38.73
N LEU A 133 25.58 4.51 38.39
CA LEU A 133 24.83 5.33 39.35
C LEU A 133 24.07 4.49 40.38
N TYR A 134 23.44 3.38 39.94
CA TYR A 134 22.76 2.47 40.85
C TYR A 134 23.75 1.72 41.76
N GLY A 135 24.91 1.32 41.22
CA GLY A 135 26.00 0.73 42.00
C GLY A 135 26.53 1.69 43.06
N ASP A 136 26.80 2.95 42.71
CA ASP A 136 27.26 3.98 43.64
C ASP A 136 26.21 4.27 44.73
N MET A 137 24.92 4.31 44.37
CA MET A 137 23.82 4.46 45.33
C MET A 137 23.81 3.34 46.39
N MET A 138 24.03 2.09 45.98
CA MET A 138 24.09 0.95 46.89
C MET A 138 25.35 0.95 47.76
N VAL A 139 26.51 1.29 47.20
CA VAL A 139 27.78 1.41 47.95
C VAL A 139 27.72 2.56 48.96
N ALA A 140 27.01 3.64 48.62
CA ALA A 140 26.75 4.76 49.53
C ALA A 140 25.77 4.41 50.66
N GLY A 141 25.22 3.19 50.71
CA GLY A 141 24.29 2.75 51.76
C GLY A 141 22.91 3.40 51.67
N LEU A 142 22.54 3.97 50.52
CA LEU A 142 21.22 4.56 50.31
C LEU A 142 20.22 3.47 49.91
N SER A 143 19.06 3.42 50.55
CA SER A 143 17.95 2.55 50.14
C SER A 143 17.23 3.15 48.93
N PRO A 144 17.06 2.40 47.82
CA PRO A 144 16.20 2.82 46.71
C PRO A 144 14.78 3.10 47.18
N GLU A 145 14.12 4.05 46.54
CA GLU A 145 12.71 4.36 46.78
C GLU A 145 11.83 3.65 45.73
N THR A 146 10.53 3.52 45.98
CA THR A 146 9.56 3.03 44.98
C THR A 146 9.68 3.80 43.66
N TYR A 147 9.94 5.11 43.70
CA TYR A 147 10.16 5.93 42.50
C TYR A 147 11.41 5.53 41.70
N THR A 148 12.50 5.15 42.38
CA THR A 148 13.74 4.66 41.75
C THR A 148 13.47 3.38 40.95
N PHE A 149 12.72 2.44 41.52
CA PHE A 149 12.32 1.22 40.84
C PHE A 149 11.38 1.50 39.66
N ASN A 150 10.42 2.42 39.81
CA ASN A 150 9.49 2.79 38.74
C ASN A 150 10.23 3.37 37.51
N ILE A 151 11.25 4.21 37.71
CA ILE A 151 12.09 4.74 36.62
C ILE A 151 12.77 3.60 35.84
N LEU A 152 13.39 2.66 36.56
CA LEU A 152 14.11 1.54 35.95
C LEU A 152 13.16 0.58 35.22
N MET A 153 12.01 0.26 35.83
CA MET A 153 10.98 -0.60 35.21
C MET A 153 10.42 0.04 33.94
N SER A 154 10.09 1.33 33.95
CA SER A 154 9.56 2.04 32.77
C SER A 154 10.50 1.93 31.58
N PHE A 155 11.80 2.14 31.80
CA PHE A 155 12.79 2.00 30.75
C PHE A 155 12.94 0.56 30.25
N MET A 156 12.93 -0.42 31.15
CA MET A 156 12.99 -1.84 30.76
C MET A 156 11.78 -2.24 29.93
N CYS A 157 10.59 -1.74 30.27
CA CYS A 157 9.36 -1.92 29.49
C CYS A 157 9.46 -1.27 28.11
N ASP A 158 9.90 -0.01 28.02
CA ASP A 158 10.05 0.70 26.75
C ASP A 158 11.17 0.09 25.86
N SER A 159 12.17 -0.55 26.48
CA SER A 159 13.24 -1.29 25.78
C SER A 159 12.85 -2.73 25.41
N GLY A 160 11.63 -3.17 25.70
CA GLY A 160 11.14 -4.54 25.42
C GLY A 160 11.67 -5.64 26.35
N ARG A 161 12.41 -5.30 27.41
CA ARG A 161 12.99 -6.26 28.39
C ARG A 161 12.02 -6.59 29.53
N LEU A 162 10.81 -7.04 29.18
CA LEU A 162 9.72 -7.27 30.16
C LEU A 162 10.08 -8.26 31.27
N GLY A 163 10.82 -9.32 30.96
CA GLY A 163 11.20 -10.33 31.97
C GLY A 163 12.14 -9.78 33.05
N ASP A 164 12.97 -8.79 32.71
CA ASP A 164 13.84 -8.14 33.69
C ASP A 164 13.07 -7.10 34.51
N ALA A 165 12.11 -6.40 33.89
CA ALA A 165 11.20 -5.50 34.59
C ALA A 165 10.38 -6.25 35.66
N GLN A 166 9.85 -7.44 35.33
CA GLN A 166 9.12 -8.28 36.28
C GLN A 166 10.02 -8.74 37.45
N LYS A 167 11.24 -9.22 37.16
CA LYS A 167 12.18 -9.60 38.23
C LYS A 167 12.52 -8.42 39.14
N LEU A 168 12.56 -7.21 38.60
CA LEU A 168 12.82 -6.00 39.38
C LEU A 168 11.65 -5.68 40.30
N PHE A 169 10.42 -5.81 39.79
CA PHE A 169 9.19 -5.66 40.54
C PHE A 169 9.09 -6.67 41.70
N ASP A 170 9.34 -7.95 41.44
CA ASP A 170 9.30 -9.02 42.45
C ASP A 170 10.32 -8.79 43.58
N LYS A 171 11.42 -8.08 43.28
CA LYS A 171 12.48 -7.74 44.25
C LYS A 171 12.18 -6.49 45.07
N MET A 172 11.15 -5.69 44.73
CA MET A 172 10.82 -4.46 45.46
C MET A 172 10.53 -4.73 46.95
N PRO A 173 9.67 -5.72 47.32
CA PRO A 173 9.36 -6.00 48.72
C PRO A 173 10.59 -6.48 49.50
N LEU A 174 11.47 -7.28 48.87
CA LEU A 174 12.73 -7.76 49.47
C LEU A 174 13.72 -6.63 49.78
N LYS A 175 13.56 -5.47 49.13
CA LYS A 175 14.36 -4.25 49.35
C LYS A 175 13.64 -3.23 50.23
N GLY A 176 12.52 -3.60 50.86
CA GLY A 176 11.76 -2.73 51.76
C GLY A 176 10.86 -1.71 51.04
N CYS A 177 10.70 -1.82 49.71
CA CYS A 177 9.81 -0.97 48.93
C CYS A 177 8.50 -1.69 48.63
N ARG A 178 7.35 -1.05 48.90
CA ARG A 178 6.05 -1.59 48.49
C ARG A 178 5.71 -1.10 47.08
N PRO A 179 5.33 -1.99 46.15
CA PRO A 179 4.72 -1.60 44.89
C PRO A 179 3.47 -0.74 45.16
N ASN A 180 3.26 0.27 44.32
CA ASN A 180 2.06 1.10 44.34
C ASN A 180 1.33 1.01 43.00
N GLU A 181 0.19 1.72 42.90
CA GLU A 181 -0.61 1.85 41.68
C GLU A 181 0.23 2.17 40.42
N TYR A 182 1.22 3.07 40.55
CA TYR A 182 2.12 3.42 39.44
C TYR A 182 3.08 2.29 39.07
N SER A 183 3.61 1.55 40.05
CA SER A 183 4.48 0.40 39.80
C SER A 183 3.77 -0.67 38.96
N PHE A 184 2.52 -1.00 39.34
CA PHE A 184 1.68 -1.91 38.59
C PHE A 184 1.32 -1.34 37.21
N GLY A 185 0.93 -0.07 37.14
CA GLY A 185 0.56 0.57 35.88
C GLY A 185 1.69 0.60 34.84
N ILE A 186 2.94 0.78 35.27
CA ILE A 186 4.11 0.70 34.38
C ILE A 186 4.26 -0.70 33.78
N LEU A 187 4.18 -1.74 34.61
CA LEU A 187 4.29 -3.12 34.15
C LEU A 187 3.12 -3.50 33.24
N ILE A 188 1.88 -3.23 33.66
CA ILE A 188 0.66 -3.51 32.89
C ILE A 188 0.76 -2.81 31.53
N CYS A 189 1.10 -1.52 31.49
CA CYS A 189 1.29 -0.80 30.22
C CYS A 189 2.41 -1.42 29.37
N GLY A 190 3.52 -1.84 29.98
CA GLY A 190 4.62 -2.53 29.28
C GLY A 190 4.21 -3.86 28.65
N TYR A 191 3.46 -4.69 29.39
CA TYR A 191 2.89 -5.95 28.89
C TYR A 191 1.84 -5.69 27.79
N CYS A 192 1.00 -4.68 27.96
CA CYS A 192 0.02 -4.25 26.96
C CYS A 192 0.68 -3.79 25.65
N LYS A 193 1.72 -2.96 25.74
CA LYS A 193 2.50 -2.50 24.56
C LYS A 193 3.12 -3.66 23.79
N SER A 194 3.44 -4.76 24.47
CA SER A 194 4.07 -5.95 23.89
C SER A 194 3.07 -7.03 23.45
N GLY A 195 1.75 -6.75 23.47
CA GLY A 195 0.71 -7.69 23.05
C GLY A 195 0.57 -8.92 23.96
N ARG A 196 0.74 -8.73 25.28
CA ARG A 196 0.58 -9.78 26.30
C ARG A 196 -0.54 -9.42 27.28
N GLY A 197 -1.74 -9.20 26.78
CA GLY A 197 -2.92 -8.76 27.55
C GLY A 197 -3.31 -9.70 28.69
N VAL A 198 -3.21 -11.02 28.51
CA VAL A 198 -3.52 -12.02 29.56
C VAL A 198 -2.66 -11.79 30.81
N ARG A 199 -1.34 -11.67 30.65
CA ARG A 199 -0.43 -11.46 31.78
C ARG A 199 -0.65 -10.09 32.42
N ALA A 200 -1.03 -9.10 31.62
CA ALA A 200 -1.38 -7.77 32.11
C ALA A 200 -2.68 -7.79 32.95
N LEU A 201 -3.64 -8.64 32.60
CA LEU A 201 -4.87 -8.86 33.37
C LEU A 201 -4.59 -9.61 34.69
N GLU A 202 -3.75 -10.65 34.66
CA GLU A 202 -3.29 -11.32 35.88
C GLU A 202 -2.63 -10.34 36.86
N LEU A 203 -1.84 -9.39 36.36
CA LEU A 203 -1.24 -8.32 37.18
C LEU A 203 -2.27 -7.34 37.75
N LEU A 204 -3.40 -7.11 37.06
CA LEU A 204 -4.51 -6.32 37.59
C LEU A 204 -5.20 -7.07 38.75
N ASP A 205 -5.42 -8.37 38.59
CA ASP A 205 -6.00 -9.20 39.65
C ASP A 205 -5.07 -9.29 40.87
N GLU A 206 -3.76 -9.47 40.65
CA GLU A 206 -2.74 -9.41 41.71
C GLU A 206 -2.73 -8.05 42.43
N MET A 207 -2.92 -6.95 41.70
CA MET A 207 -2.97 -5.59 42.24
C MET A 207 -4.17 -5.39 43.18
N GLU A 208 -5.36 -5.84 42.77
CA GLU A 208 -6.60 -5.69 43.53
C GLU A 208 -6.67 -6.66 44.73
N GLU A 209 -6.43 -7.96 44.49
CA GLU A 209 -6.60 -9.01 45.50
C GLU A 209 -5.39 -9.15 46.43
N GLY A 210 -4.17 -9.05 45.88
CA GLY A 210 -2.93 -9.33 46.60
C GLY A 210 -2.36 -8.13 47.35
N PHE A 211 -2.48 -6.94 46.80
CA PHE A 211 -1.87 -5.71 47.33
C PHE A 211 -2.88 -4.64 47.76
N GLY A 212 -4.18 -4.83 47.47
CA GLY A 212 -5.24 -3.89 47.84
C GLY A 212 -5.08 -2.50 47.22
N CYS A 213 -4.42 -2.41 46.06
CA CYS A 213 -4.23 -1.16 45.35
C CYS A 213 -5.39 -0.95 44.36
N SER A 214 -6.02 0.23 44.38
CA SER A 214 -7.10 0.56 43.44
C SER A 214 -6.52 0.90 42.06
N PRO A 215 -6.92 0.21 40.97
CA PRO A 215 -6.50 0.58 39.63
C PRO A 215 -7.05 1.95 39.23
N ASN A 216 -6.27 2.67 38.44
CA ASN A 216 -6.69 3.94 37.87
C ASN A 216 -7.19 3.80 36.42
N GLN A 217 -7.70 4.91 35.89
CA GLN A 217 -8.20 4.99 34.52
C GLN A 217 -7.14 4.64 33.46
N VAL A 218 -5.86 4.94 33.70
CA VAL A 218 -4.77 4.66 32.74
C VAL A 218 -4.53 3.15 32.61
N ILE A 219 -4.61 2.41 33.72
CA ILE A 219 -4.46 0.95 33.76
C ILE A 219 -5.59 0.29 32.96
N TYR A 220 -6.85 0.66 33.24
CA TYR A 220 -8.01 0.16 32.50
C TYR A 220 -7.94 0.50 31.02
N ASN A 221 -7.66 1.76 30.66
CA ASN A 221 -7.54 2.18 29.26
C ASN A 221 -6.43 1.41 28.52
N SER A 222 -5.30 1.15 29.18
CA SER A 222 -4.18 0.38 28.60
C SER A 222 -4.55 -1.09 28.36
N LEU A 223 -5.27 -1.72 29.30
CA LEU A 223 -5.74 -3.10 29.17
C LEU A 223 -6.83 -3.24 28.11
N ILE A 224 -7.84 -2.35 28.14
CA ILE A 224 -8.91 -2.30 27.15
C ILE A 224 -8.30 -2.12 25.76
N SER A 225 -7.39 -1.16 25.56
CA SER A 225 -6.69 -0.96 24.29
C SER A 225 -5.88 -2.19 23.85
N CYS A 226 -5.25 -2.90 24.79
CA CYS A 226 -4.51 -4.13 24.50
C CYS A 226 -5.41 -5.26 24.03
N PHE A 227 -6.46 -5.59 24.79
CA PHE A 227 -7.40 -6.65 24.43
C PHE A 227 -8.14 -6.35 23.13
N CYS A 228 -8.49 -5.08 22.93
CA CYS A 228 -8.99 -4.55 21.66
C CYS A 228 -8.01 -4.84 20.51
N ARG A 229 -6.71 -4.56 20.66
CA ARG A 229 -5.69 -4.84 19.63
C ARG A 229 -5.49 -6.34 19.38
N GLU A 230 -5.67 -7.17 20.39
CA GLU A 230 -5.62 -8.64 20.30
C GLU A 230 -6.91 -9.26 19.73
N GLY A 231 -7.94 -8.46 19.46
CA GLY A 231 -9.24 -8.93 18.97
C GLY A 231 -10.14 -9.59 20.02
N ARG A 232 -9.77 -9.51 21.31
CA ARG A 232 -10.52 -10.08 22.45
C ARG A 232 -11.53 -9.07 22.99
N ILE A 233 -12.56 -8.78 22.20
CA ILE A 233 -13.58 -7.76 22.51
C ILE A 233 -14.34 -8.08 23.80
N ASP A 234 -14.74 -9.33 24.02
CA ASP A 234 -15.55 -9.72 25.19
C ASP A 234 -14.84 -9.44 26.53
N GLU A 235 -13.50 -9.61 26.58
CA GLU A 235 -12.73 -9.29 27.78
C GLU A 235 -12.57 -7.78 27.96
N ALA A 236 -12.45 -7.04 26.86
CA ALA A 236 -12.44 -5.58 26.91
C ALA A 236 -13.77 -5.02 27.44
N GLU A 237 -14.90 -5.65 27.13
CA GLU A 237 -16.22 -5.28 27.66
C GLU A 237 -16.33 -5.53 29.17
N LYS A 238 -15.93 -6.72 29.63
CA LYS A 238 -15.88 -7.02 31.07
C LYS A 238 -15.00 -6.03 31.83
N LEU A 239 -13.91 -5.56 31.22
CA LEU A 239 -13.04 -4.55 31.83
C LEU A 239 -13.70 -3.17 31.90
N VAL A 240 -14.52 -2.77 30.92
CA VAL A 240 -15.31 -1.54 31.01
C VAL A 240 -16.35 -1.63 32.11
N GLU A 241 -17.01 -2.78 32.26
CA GLU A 241 -17.96 -3.03 33.35
C GLU A 241 -17.27 -3.02 34.71
N ARG A 242 -16.09 -3.66 34.84
CA ARG A 242 -15.27 -3.64 36.06
C ARG A 242 -14.82 -2.22 36.41
N MET A 243 -14.42 -1.42 35.41
CA MET A 243 -14.07 -0.01 35.58
C MET A 243 -15.24 0.80 36.14
N ARG A 244 -16.46 0.61 35.61
CA ARG A 244 -17.68 1.26 36.12
C ARG A 244 -18.04 0.82 37.53
N ALA A 245 -17.96 -0.49 37.82
CA ALA A 245 -18.22 -1.04 39.14
C ALA A 245 -17.24 -0.51 40.21
N GLY A 246 -16.00 -0.22 39.80
CA GLY A 246 -14.99 0.44 40.62
C GLY A 246 -15.17 1.95 40.80
N GLY A 247 -16.25 2.55 40.28
CA GLY A 247 -16.54 3.98 40.40
C GLY A 247 -15.75 4.88 39.45
N LEU A 248 -15.11 4.31 38.41
CA LEU A 248 -14.40 5.07 37.37
C LEU A 248 -15.28 5.21 36.12
N SER A 249 -15.44 6.44 35.63
CA SER A 249 -16.19 6.71 34.39
C SER A 249 -15.29 6.51 33.16
N PRO A 250 -15.69 5.67 32.18
CA PRO A 250 -14.98 5.57 30.90
C PRO A 250 -14.92 6.92 30.20
N ASP A 251 -13.76 7.27 29.63
CA ASP A 251 -13.58 8.52 28.90
C ASP A 251 -13.67 8.31 27.37
N VAL A 252 -13.57 9.40 26.62
CA VAL A 252 -13.58 9.37 25.15
C VAL A 252 -12.47 8.44 24.62
N VAL A 253 -11.33 8.34 25.32
CA VAL A 253 -10.19 7.51 24.92
C VAL A 253 -10.51 6.01 25.06
N THR A 254 -11.24 5.62 26.13
CA THR A 254 -11.74 4.25 26.30
C THR A 254 -12.62 3.84 25.11
N PHE A 255 -13.58 4.69 24.73
CA PHE A 255 -14.50 4.41 23.62
C PHE A 255 -13.82 4.47 22.26
N ASN A 256 -12.91 5.41 22.02
CA ASN A 256 -12.16 5.49 20.77
C ASN A 256 -11.30 4.24 20.55
N SER A 257 -10.66 3.73 21.60
CA SER A 257 -9.87 2.49 21.53
C SER A 257 -10.74 1.27 21.17
N ARG A 258 -11.96 1.21 21.71
CA ARG A 258 -12.94 0.16 21.41
C ARG A 258 -13.46 0.27 19.97
N ILE A 259 -13.86 1.47 19.54
CA ILE A 259 -14.32 1.73 18.17
C ILE A 259 -13.22 1.36 17.17
N SER A 260 -11.97 1.80 17.38
CA SER A 260 -10.85 1.46 16.50
C SER A 260 -10.66 -0.04 16.33
N SER A 261 -10.72 -0.79 17.42
CA SER A 261 -10.56 -2.24 17.40
C SER A 261 -11.73 -2.98 16.76
N LEU A 262 -12.96 -2.54 17.03
CA LEU A 262 -14.14 -3.09 16.37
C LEU A 262 -14.09 -2.83 14.85
N CYS A 263 -13.64 -1.65 14.44
CA CYS A 263 -13.38 -1.33 13.04
C CYS A 263 -12.30 -2.24 12.43
N ASP A 264 -11.18 -2.46 13.13
CA ASP A 264 -10.10 -3.35 12.67
C ASP A 264 -10.51 -4.83 12.63
N ALA A 265 -11.45 -5.25 13.48
CA ALA A 265 -12.03 -6.58 13.51
C ALA A 265 -13.20 -6.76 12.50
N GLY A 266 -13.55 -5.72 11.73
CA GLY A 266 -14.67 -5.73 10.78
C GLY A 266 -16.06 -5.69 11.41
N LYS A 267 -16.17 -5.51 12.74
CA LYS A 267 -17.44 -5.45 13.49
C LYS A 267 -18.04 -4.03 13.49
N LEU A 268 -18.25 -3.46 12.31
CA LEU A 268 -18.65 -2.05 12.16
C LEU A 268 -20.02 -1.69 12.75
N ARG A 269 -20.97 -2.62 12.77
CA ARG A 269 -22.32 -2.36 13.33
C ARG A 269 -22.28 -2.10 14.83
N GLU A 270 -21.47 -2.87 15.55
CA GLU A 270 -21.25 -2.67 16.99
C GLU A 270 -20.54 -1.33 17.24
N ALA A 271 -19.53 -1.00 16.42
CA ALA A 271 -18.84 0.29 16.49
C ALA A 271 -19.79 1.49 16.26
N LEU A 272 -20.69 1.41 15.28
CA LEU A 272 -21.71 2.42 15.01
C LEU A 272 -22.72 2.55 16.15
N SER A 273 -23.13 1.42 16.75
CA SER A 273 -24.02 1.43 17.92
C SER A 273 -23.38 2.20 19.07
N ILE A 274 -22.10 1.98 19.35
CA ILE A 274 -21.37 2.70 20.40
C ILE A 274 -21.34 4.20 20.13
N VAL A 275 -21.04 4.62 18.89
CA VAL A 275 -21.04 6.04 18.52
C VAL A 275 -22.43 6.66 18.68
N LYS A 276 -23.49 5.90 18.36
CA LYS A 276 -24.88 6.33 18.54
C LYS A 276 -25.23 6.47 20.03
N ASP A 277 -24.86 5.49 20.85
CA ASP A 277 -25.09 5.52 22.30
C ASP A 277 -24.38 6.71 22.95
N MET A 278 -23.14 7.02 22.52
CA MET A 278 -22.41 8.22 22.96
C MET A 278 -23.08 9.53 22.54
N ARG A 279 -23.92 9.53 21.49
CA ARG A 279 -24.64 10.73 21.00
C ARG A 279 -25.99 10.95 21.68
N GLU A 280 -26.73 9.88 21.92
CA GLU A 280 -28.17 9.95 22.24
C GLU A 280 -28.49 9.77 23.74
N ASN A 281 -27.61 9.14 24.52
CA ASN A 281 -27.93 8.78 25.91
C ASN A 281 -27.21 9.67 26.93
N ASP A 282 -27.79 10.85 27.19
CA ASP A 282 -27.36 11.73 28.30
C ASP A 282 -27.59 11.07 29.69
N GLU A 283 -28.48 10.07 29.79
CA GLU A 283 -28.77 9.33 31.04
C GLU A 283 -27.65 8.39 31.50
N LEU A 284 -26.78 7.94 30.59
CA LEU A 284 -25.69 6.98 30.87
C LEU A 284 -24.37 7.67 31.29
N GLU A 285 -24.37 9.00 31.47
CA GLU A 285 -23.17 9.82 31.72
C GLU A 285 -22.02 9.52 30.74
N LEU A 286 -22.35 9.17 29.49
CA LEU A 286 -21.37 8.82 28.48
C LEU A 286 -20.61 10.05 27.99
N PRO A 287 -19.30 9.90 27.67
CA PRO A 287 -18.52 11.00 27.14
C PRO A 287 -18.99 11.32 25.71
N LYS A 288 -19.15 12.62 25.42
CA LYS A 288 -19.57 13.08 24.09
C LYS A 288 -18.50 12.73 23.04
N PRO A 289 -18.90 12.26 21.83
CA PRO A 289 -17.96 11.96 20.76
C PRO A 289 -17.14 13.18 20.38
N ASP A 290 -15.84 12.98 20.18
CA ASP A 290 -14.95 14.02 19.69
C ASP A 290 -14.60 13.80 18.20
N ILE A 291 -13.76 14.68 17.65
CA ILE A 291 -13.31 14.58 16.26
C ILE A 291 -12.55 13.26 16.02
N ILE A 292 -11.85 12.75 17.04
CA ILE A 292 -11.08 11.49 16.96
C ILE A 292 -12.05 10.30 16.88
N THR A 293 -13.14 10.30 17.65
CA THR A 293 -14.20 9.28 17.59
C THR A 293 -14.74 9.14 16.16
N PHE A 294 -15.12 10.26 15.55
CA PHE A 294 -15.67 10.25 14.20
C PHE A 294 -14.64 9.90 13.13
N ASN A 295 -13.41 10.40 13.24
CA ASN A 295 -12.34 10.04 12.31
C ASN A 295 -12.00 8.54 12.37
N THR A 296 -11.99 7.95 13.57
CA THR A 296 -11.76 6.51 13.77
C THR A 296 -12.87 5.68 13.14
N MET A 297 -14.13 6.08 13.34
CA MET A 297 -15.29 5.43 12.73
C MET A 297 -15.26 5.56 11.20
N LEU A 298 -14.94 6.76 10.70
CA LEU A 298 -14.86 7.03 9.26
C LEU A 298 -13.76 6.19 8.59
N GLU A 299 -12.60 6.03 9.23
CA GLU A 299 -11.53 5.16 8.73
C GLU A 299 -11.99 3.70 8.65
N GLY A 300 -12.69 3.21 9.68
CA GLY A 300 -13.27 1.87 9.70
C GLY A 300 -14.27 1.63 8.57
N LEU A 301 -15.24 2.53 8.38
CA LEU A 301 -16.25 2.42 7.33
C LEU A 301 -15.62 2.39 5.93
N TYR A 302 -14.60 3.22 5.69
CA TYR A 302 -13.89 3.21 4.41
C TYR A 302 -13.00 1.98 4.22
N LYS A 303 -12.45 1.38 5.29
CA LYS A 303 -11.66 0.15 5.20
C LYS A 303 -12.48 -1.03 4.65
N GLU A 304 -13.73 -1.15 5.09
CA GLU A 304 -14.66 -2.21 4.68
C GLU A 304 -15.48 -1.84 3.43
N GLY A 305 -15.33 -0.63 2.89
CA GLY A 305 -16.02 -0.18 1.68
C GLY A 305 -17.49 0.21 1.88
N MET A 306 -17.92 0.50 3.11
CA MET A 306 -19.29 0.93 3.44
C MET A 306 -19.50 2.43 3.15
N LEU A 307 -19.49 2.79 1.87
CA LEU A 307 -19.46 4.20 1.41
C LEU A 307 -20.68 5.03 1.83
N ASN A 308 -21.89 4.47 1.77
CA ASN A 308 -23.12 5.21 2.08
C ASN A 308 -23.18 5.65 3.55
N GLU A 309 -22.76 4.77 4.46
CA GLU A 309 -22.70 5.08 5.89
C GLU A 309 -21.57 6.08 6.20
N ALA A 310 -20.44 5.98 5.49
CA ALA A 310 -19.35 6.94 5.60
C ALA A 310 -19.77 8.34 5.13
N GLU A 311 -20.52 8.46 4.04
CA GLU A 311 -21.08 9.73 3.57
C GLU A 311 -22.09 10.32 4.57
N ALA A 312 -23.01 9.50 5.10
CA ALA A 312 -23.95 9.93 6.12
C ALA A 312 -23.24 10.43 7.39
N LEU A 313 -22.14 9.78 7.79
CA LEU A 313 -21.33 10.20 8.92
C LEU A 313 -20.63 11.55 8.65
N VAL A 314 -20.07 11.74 7.45
CA VAL A 314 -19.47 13.03 7.03
C VAL A 314 -20.51 14.15 7.05
N ASP A 315 -21.73 13.90 6.57
CA ASP A 315 -22.82 14.88 6.60
C ASP A 315 -23.28 15.20 8.04
N SER A 316 -23.27 14.23 8.94
CA SER A 316 -23.46 14.49 10.38
C SER A 316 -22.35 15.39 10.93
N MET A 317 -21.09 15.05 10.66
CA MET A 317 -19.94 15.83 11.12
C MET A 317 -19.95 17.27 10.56
N ARG A 318 -20.46 17.48 9.34
CA ARG A 318 -20.65 18.81 8.75
C ARG A 318 -21.69 19.62 9.50
N ARG A 319 -22.86 19.03 9.79
CA ARG A 319 -23.94 19.70 10.55
C ARG A 319 -23.50 20.07 11.95
N GLU A 320 -22.68 19.24 12.57
CA GLU A 320 -22.11 19.46 13.92
C GLU A 320 -20.91 20.42 13.92
N GLY A 321 -20.45 20.91 12.76
CA GLY A 321 -19.31 21.83 12.67
C GLY A 321 -17.94 21.18 12.97
N MET A 322 -17.87 19.85 12.96
CA MET A 322 -16.68 19.07 13.32
C MET A 322 -15.68 18.91 12.16
N PHE A 323 -16.05 19.38 10.96
CA PHE A 323 -15.26 19.34 9.73
C PHE A 323 -14.44 20.64 9.51
N THR A 324 -13.83 21.16 10.57
CA THR A 324 -13.02 22.40 10.55
C THR A 324 -11.52 22.14 10.50
N LYS A 325 -11.11 20.88 10.71
CA LYS A 325 -9.71 20.45 10.81
C LYS A 325 -9.24 19.72 9.54
N VAL A 326 -7.98 19.92 9.18
CA VAL A 326 -7.36 19.30 7.99
C VAL A 326 -7.30 17.78 8.14
N GLU A 327 -7.15 17.27 9.36
CA GLU A 327 -7.08 15.84 9.68
C GLU A 327 -8.34 15.09 9.26
N SER A 328 -9.54 15.63 9.55
CA SER A 328 -10.81 15.00 9.19
C SER A 328 -10.99 14.91 7.66
N TYR A 329 -10.56 15.95 6.95
CA TYR A 329 -10.52 15.94 5.48
C TYR A 329 -9.51 14.91 4.94
N ASN A 330 -8.35 14.73 5.58
CA ASN A 330 -7.36 13.75 5.14
C ASN A 330 -7.85 12.31 5.30
N VAL A 331 -8.54 11.99 6.41
CA VAL A 331 -9.17 10.67 6.62
C VAL A 331 -10.20 10.41 5.53
N TRP A 332 -11.03 11.42 5.22
CA TRP A 332 -12.03 11.32 4.18
C TRP A 332 -11.41 11.12 2.79
N LEU A 333 -10.42 11.94 2.42
CA LEU A 333 -9.68 11.81 1.16
C LEU A 333 -9.02 10.43 1.02
N LEU A 334 -8.39 9.94 2.08
CA LEU A 334 -7.74 8.63 2.08
C LEU A 334 -8.76 7.51 1.87
N GLY A 335 -9.91 7.60 2.53
CA GLY A 335 -11.01 6.66 2.39
C GLY A 335 -11.61 6.61 0.98
N LEU A 336 -11.87 7.78 0.39
CA LEU A 336 -12.36 7.89 -0.99
C LEU A 336 -11.35 7.34 -2.01
N VAL A 337 -10.06 7.67 -1.83
CA VAL A 337 -9.00 7.18 -2.72
C VAL A 337 -8.83 5.66 -2.63
N ARG A 338 -8.87 5.07 -1.43
CA ARG A 338 -8.79 3.62 -1.21
C ARG A 338 -9.93 2.87 -1.90
N ASN A 339 -11.15 3.43 -1.86
CA ASN A 339 -12.33 2.86 -2.51
C ASN A 339 -12.48 3.27 -3.99
N GLY A 340 -11.47 3.95 -4.54
CA GLY A 340 -11.36 4.31 -5.94
C GLY A 340 -12.29 5.43 -6.42
N LYS A 341 -12.89 6.18 -5.50
CA LYS A 341 -13.74 7.35 -5.76
C LYS A 341 -12.89 8.61 -6.02
N LEU A 342 -12.05 8.57 -7.05
CA LEU A 342 -11.06 9.63 -7.32
C LEU A 342 -11.69 10.97 -7.74
N LEU A 343 -12.85 10.96 -8.41
CA LEU A 343 -13.56 12.19 -8.78
C LEU A 343 -14.07 12.93 -7.54
N GLU A 344 -14.73 12.20 -6.62
CA GLU A 344 -15.20 12.73 -5.35
C GLU A 344 -14.03 13.28 -4.53
N ALA A 345 -12.90 12.56 -4.46
CA ALA A 345 -11.69 13.04 -3.76
C ALA A 345 -11.16 14.39 -4.31
N ARG A 346 -11.28 14.64 -5.62
CA ARG A 346 -10.93 15.95 -6.21
C ARG A 346 -11.90 17.06 -5.80
N PHE A 347 -13.19 16.76 -5.73
CA PHE A 347 -14.19 17.72 -5.23
C PHE A 347 -13.94 18.07 -3.77
N VAL A 348 -13.57 17.09 -2.94
CA VAL A 348 -13.23 17.34 -1.54
C VAL A 348 -12.04 18.28 -1.39
N LEU A 349 -10.96 18.10 -2.17
CA LEU A 349 -9.83 19.05 -2.15
C LEU A 349 -10.23 20.47 -2.59
N LYS A 350 -11.11 20.58 -3.59
CA LYS A 350 -11.64 21.87 -4.02
C LYS A 350 -12.49 22.52 -2.92
N GLU A 351 -13.35 21.73 -2.27
CA GLU A 351 -14.16 22.19 -1.14
C GLU A 351 -13.31 22.70 0.02
N MET A 352 -12.20 22.02 0.34
CA MET A 352 -11.25 22.50 1.36
C MET A 352 -10.74 23.90 1.02
N ILE A 353 -10.33 24.13 -0.23
CA ILE A 353 -9.84 25.43 -0.72
C ILE A 353 -10.94 26.48 -0.67
N ASP A 354 -12.14 26.15 -1.16
CA ASP A 354 -13.29 27.07 -1.21
C ASP A 354 -13.75 27.49 0.20
N LYS A 355 -13.60 26.60 1.21
CA LYS A 355 -13.87 26.89 2.63
C LYS A 355 -12.71 27.57 3.36
N GLY A 356 -11.61 27.87 2.69
CA GLY A 356 -10.43 28.50 3.29
C GLY A 356 -9.59 27.57 4.17
N ILE A 357 -9.80 26.26 4.09
CA ILE A 357 -9.00 25.24 4.78
C ILE A 357 -7.85 24.85 3.85
N ASN A 358 -6.65 25.39 4.11
CA ASN A 358 -5.48 25.13 3.27
C ASN A 358 -5.08 23.65 3.29
N PRO A 359 -5.16 22.93 2.16
CA PRO A 359 -4.73 21.53 2.11
C PRO A 359 -3.23 21.42 2.37
N SER A 360 -2.85 20.40 3.15
CA SER A 360 -1.45 20.10 3.45
C SER A 360 -0.76 19.37 2.28
N ILE A 361 0.58 19.28 2.33
CA ILE A 361 1.36 18.42 1.40
C ILE A 361 0.81 16.98 1.43
N TYR A 362 0.48 16.47 2.62
CA TYR A 362 -0.11 15.14 2.79
C TYR A 362 -1.48 15.01 2.10
N SER A 363 -2.34 16.02 2.20
CA SER A 363 -3.66 16.06 1.54
C SER A 363 -3.56 15.89 0.03
N TYR A 364 -2.63 16.61 -0.61
CA TYR A 364 -2.37 16.47 -2.05
C TYR A 364 -1.74 15.12 -2.38
N ASN A 365 -0.78 14.66 -1.58
CA ASN A 365 -0.08 13.39 -1.81
C ASN A 365 -1.04 12.19 -1.75
N ILE A 366 -2.07 12.20 -0.91
CA ILE A 366 -3.12 11.16 -0.90
C ILE A 366 -3.78 11.02 -2.29
N VAL A 367 -4.21 12.15 -2.86
CA VAL A 367 -4.94 12.16 -4.15
C VAL A 367 -3.98 11.87 -5.31
N ILE A 368 -2.78 12.44 -5.29
CA ILE A 368 -1.74 12.18 -6.31
C ILE A 368 -1.35 10.69 -6.31
N ASP A 369 -1.10 10.09 -5.15
CA ASP A 369 -0.80 8.66 -5.02
C ASP A 369 -1.95 7.79 -5.52
N GLY A 370 -3.19 8.13 -5.14
CA GLY A 370 -4.40 7.47 -5.63
C GLY A 370 -4.54 7.48 -7.15
N LEU A 371 -4.40 8.66 -7.76
CA LEU A 371 -4.42 8.84 -9.21
C LEU A 371 -3.28 8.06 -9.89
N CYS A 372 -2.08 8.08 -9.31
CA CYS A 372 -0.93 7.33 -9.82
C CYS A 372 -1.14 5.81 -9.76
N LYS A 373 -1.70 5.27 -8.66
CA LYS A 373 -2.00 3.85 -8.49
C LYS A 373 -3.08 3.35 -9.46
N GLN A 374 -4.10 4.16 -9.73
CA GLN A 374 -5.09 3.87 -10.78
C GLN A 374 -4.58 4.16 -12.20
N GLY A 375 -3.42 4.81 -12.31
CA GLY A 375 -2.76 5.04 -13.58
C GLY A 375 -3.21 6.30 -14.32
N MET A 376 -3.95 7.19 -13.67
CA MET A 376 -4.37 8.49 -14.17
C MET A 376 -3.26 9.54 -13.97
N VAL A 377 -2.10 9.32 -14.57
CA VAL A 377 -0.89 10.10 -14.29
C VAL A 377 -0.98 11.55 -14.82
N SER A 378 -1.75 11.80 -15.88
CA SER A 378 -2.05 13.16 -16.34
C SER A 378 -2.74 13.99 -15.27
N ASP A 379 -3.74 13.39 -14.62
CA ASP A 379 -4.53 14.04 -13.60
C ASP A 379 -3.71 14.24 -12.34
N ALA A 380 -2.85 13.27 -11.99
CA ALA A 380 -1.87 13.42 -10.91
C ALA A 380 -0.95 14.64 -11.14
N ARG A 381 -0.52 14.88 -12.40
CA ARG A 381 0.26 16.07 -12.76
C ARG A 381 -0.54 17.36 -12.64
N THR A 382 -1.83 17.35 -13.01
CA THR A 382 -2.70 18.52 -12.78
C THR A 382 -2.87 18.84 -11.29
N MET A 383 -2.97 17.81 -10.44
CA MET A 383 -3.04 17.99 -8.98
C MET A 383 -1.75 18.57 -8.40
N MET A 384 -0.59 18.16 -8.91
CA MET A 384 0.70 18.77 -8.52
C MET A 384 0.80 20.25 -8.96
N ASN A 385 0.26 20.61 -10.13
CA ASN A 385 0.20 22.01 -10.54
C ASN A 385 -0.75 22.82 -9.66
N LEU A 386 -1.89 22.24 -9.26
CA LEU A 386 -2.82 22.85 -8.29
C LEU A 386 -2.13 23.09 -6.95
N MET A 387 -1.37 22.11 -6.45
CA MET A 387 -0.56 22.21 -5.24
C MET A 387 0.41 23.41 -5.32
N ARG A 388 1.12 23.57 -6.44
CA ARG A 388 2.03 24.71 -6.66
C ARG A 388 1.31 26.05 -6.71
N ASN A 389 0.18 26.12 -7.43
CA ASN A 389 -0.60 27.35 -7.56
C ASN A 389 -1.18 27.83 -6.22
N ASN A 390 -1.48 26.88 -5.32
CA ASN A 390 -1.96 27.18 -3.97
C ASN A 390 -0.83 27.46 -2.97
N GLY A 391 0.41 27.64 -3.43
CA GLY A 391 1.56 28.02 -2.60
C GLY A 391 2.21 26.87 -1.82
N THR A 392 1.77 25.62 -2.04
CA THR A 392 2.40 24.44 -1.43
C THR A 392 3.45 23.84 -2.37
N LEU A 393 4.68 23.66 -1.89
CA LEU A 393 5.78 23.12 -2.69
C LEU A 393 5.81 21.58 -2.62
N PRO A 394 5.93 20.89 -3.77
CA PRO A 394 6.09 19.43 -3.83
C PRO A 394 7.32 18.96 -3.07
N ASP A 395 7.18 17.85 -2.34
CA ASP A 395 8.27 17.21 -1.60
C ASP A 395 8.76 15.92 -2.27
N THR A 396 9.75 15.27 -1.67
CA THR A 396 10.30 13.98 -2.12
C THR A 396 9.22 12.92 -2.30
N VAL A 397 8.17 12.92 -1.46
CA VAL A 397 7.06 11.97 -1.53
C VAL A 397 6.18 12.27 -2.75
N THR A 398 5.86 13.55 -3.01
CA THR A 398 5.08 13.96 -4.20
C THR A 398 5.74 13.49 -5.50
N TYR A 399 7.05 13.74 -5.64
CA TYR A 399 7.81 13.28 -6.81
C TYR A 399 7.87 11.75 -6.88
N SER A 400 8.06 11.07 -5.75
CA SER A 400 8.08 9.59 -5.70
C SER A 400 6.75 8.97 -6.12
N CYS A 401 5.60 9.53 -5.72
CA CYS A 401 4.28 9.09 -6.16
C CYS A 401 4.10 9.25 -7.68
N LEU A 402 4.50 10.40 -8.24
CA LEU A 402 4.46 10.62 -9.68
C LEU A 402 5.38 9.68 -10.45
N LEU A 403 6.61 9.49 -9.95
CA LEU A 403 7.55 8.54 -10.51
C LEU A 403 6.96 7.13 -10.52
N HIS A 404 6.33 6.70 -9.43
CA HIS A 404 5.61 5.42 -9.35
C HIS A 404 4.48 5.33 -10.39
N GLY A 405 3.68 6.39 -10.54
CA GLY A 405 2.62 6.47 -11.55
C GLY A 405 3.15 6.33 -12.99
N TYR A 406 4.12 7.14 -13.39
CA TYR A 406 4.72 7.07 -14.73
C TYR A 406 5.41 5.72 -14.98
N CYS A 407 6.10 5.20 -13.97
CA CYS A 407 6.76 3.90 -14.00
C CYS A 407 5.78 2.73 -14.19
N SER A 408 4.70 2.68 -13.41
CA SER A 408 3.68 1.64 -13.52
C SER A 408 3.02 1.59 -14.91
N LYS A 409 2.89 2.75 -15.57
CA LYS A 409 2.43 2.84 -16.97
C LYS A 409 3.51 2.56 -18.01
N GLY A 410 4.77 2.44 -17.62
CA GLY A 410 5.91 2.23 -18.52
C GLY A 410 6.35 3.46 -19.30
N LYS A 411 5.97 4.65 -18.84
CA LYS A 411 6.35 5.94 -19.41
C LYS A 411 7.70 6.37 -18.85
N VAL A 412 8.76 5.69 -19.28
CA VAL A 412 10.12 5.84 -18.72
C VAL A 412 10.68 7.24 -18.99
N TYR A 413 10.44 7.80 -20.18
CA TYR A 413 10.93 9.13 -20.53
C TYR A 413 10.34 10.21 -19.62
N GLU A 414 9.03 10.18 -19.41
CA GLU A 414 8.36 11.11 -18.51
C GLU A 414 8.78 10.90 -17.04
N ALA A 415 9.01 9.65 -16.62
CA ALA A 415 9.57 9.37 -15.30
C ALA A 415 10.96 10.03 -15.11
N ASN A 416 11.83 10.00 -16.13
CA ASN A 416 13.13 10.68 -16.04
C ASN A 416 12.98 12.20 -15.94
N ASN A 417 12.05 12.79 -16.71
CA ASN A 417 11.79 14.22 -16.61
C ASN A 417 11.34 14.63 -15.20
N VAL A 418 10.50 13.81 -14.55
CA VAL A 418 10.09 14.02 -13.15
C VAL A 418 11.27 13.86 -12.19
N LEU A 419 12.18 12.93 -12.43
CA LEU A 419 13.40 12.77 -11.63
C LEU A 419 14.34 13.98 -11.76
N HIS A 420 14.50 14.51 -12.98
CA HIS A 420 15.28 15.72 -13.22
C HIS A 420 14.64 16.94 -12.55
N GLU A 421 13.32 17.07 -12.64
CA GLU A 421 12.58 18.13 -11.97
C GLU A 421 12.69 18.02 -10.44
N MET A 422 12.67 16.81 -9.89
CA MET A 422 12.89 16.56 -8.46
C MET A 422 14.25 17.10 -8.02
N MET A 423 15.32 16.76 -8.74
CA MET A 423 16.68 17.24 -8.47
C MET A 423 16.81 18.77 -8.61
N TRP A 424 16.21 19.35 -9.65
CA TRP A 424 16.21 20.81 -9.87
C TRP A 424 15.53 21.58 -8.73
N ASN A 425 14.50 20.99 -8.14
CA ASN A 425 13.79 21.56 -6.99
C ASN A 425 14.43 21.22 -5.63
N LYS A 426 15.72 20.82 -5.61
CA LYS A 426 16.49 20.44 -4.41
C LYS A 426 15.86 19.31 -3.58
N CYS A 427 14.98 18.51 -4.19
CA CYS A 427 14.49 17.28 -3.61
C CYS A 427 15.43 16.15 -4.09
N PHE A 428 16.10 15.46 -3.19
CA PHE A 428 17.04 14.40 -3.57
C PHE A 428 16.38 13.02 -3.50
N PRO A 429 16.62 12.14 -4.50
CA PRO A 429 16.13 10.76 -4.45
C PRO A 429 16.62 10.06 -3.19
N ASN A 430 15.71 9.34 -2.53
CA ASN A 430 16.03 8.44 -1.43
C ASN A 430 15.95 6.98 -1.89
N THR A 431 16.29 6.03 -1.01
CA THR A 431 16.25 4.59 -1.32
C THR A 431 14.88 4.15 -1.85
N PHE A 432 13.79 4.73 -1.35
CA PHE A 432 12.43 4.46 -1.83
C PHE A 432 12.18 4.93 -3.27
N THR A 433 12.60 6.15 -3.62
CA THR A 433 12.52 6.68 -4.99
C THR A 433 13.29 5.79 -5.98
N CYS A 434 14.49 5.36 -5.60
CA CYS A 434 15.29 4.47 -6.42
C CYS A 434 14.67 3.07 -6.53
N ASN A 435 14.10 2.52 -5.46
CA ASN A 435 13.38 1.24 -5.46
C ASN A 435 12.20 1.24 -6.46
N ILE A 436 11.44 2.34 -6.52
CA ILE A 436 10.35 2.51 -7.50
C ILE A 436 10.88 2.46 -8.94
N LEU A 437 11.94 3.21 -9.23
CA LEU A 437 12.56 3.26 -10.55
C LEU A 437 13.13 1.90 -10.94
N LEU A 438 13.83 1.24 -10.02
CA LEU A 438 14.39 -0.08 -10.20
C LEU A 438 13.30 -1.13 -10.51
N HIS A 439 12.23 -1.18 -9.70
CA HIS A 439 11.10 -2.09 -9.94
C HIS A 439 10.50 -1.87 -11.34
N SER A 440 10.31 -0.60 -11.73
CA SER A 440 9.82 -0.22 -13.05
C SER A 440 10.70 -0.73 -14.19
N LEU A 441 12.00 -0.45 -14.13
CA LEU A 441 12.96 -0.82 -15.17
C LEU A 441 13.00 -2.34 -15.36
N TRP A 442 12.98 -3.11 -14.27
CA TRP A 442 12.90 -4.57 -14.36
C TRP A 442 11.58 -5.10 -14.90
N THR A 443 10.42 -4.53 -14.51
CA THR A 443 9.13 -4.96 -15.06
C THR A 443 9.01 -4.71 -16.57
N LYS A 444 9.72 -3.70 -17.08
CA LYS A 444 9.78 -3.38 -18.52
C LYS A 444 10.90 -4.10 -19.27
N GLY A 445 11.71 -4.91 -18.58
CA GLY A 445 12.82 -5.65 -19.17
C GLY A 445 14.05 -4.81 -19.54
N LYS A 446 14.16 -3.58 -19.04
CA LYS A 446 15.31 -2.68 -19.24
C LYS A 446 16.41 -2.98 -18.22
N THR A 447 17.04 -4.15 -18.36
CA THR A 447 17.98 -4.67 -17.35
C THR A 447 19.25 -3.84 -17.21
N THR A 448 19.77 -3.31 -18.32
CA THR A 448 21.02 -2.55 -18.34
C THR A 448 20.89 -1.19 -17.64
N GLU A 449 19.76 -0.50 -17.85
CA GLU A 449 19.45 0.76 -17.15
C GLU A 449 19.26 0.51 -15.64
N ALA A 450 18.64 -0.61 -15.26
CA ALA A 450 18.47 -0.98 -13.85
C ALA A 450 19.82 -1.31 -13.17
N GLU A 451 20.68 -2.08 -13.84
CA GLU A 451 22.03 -2.42 -13.33
C GLU A 451 22.89 -1.15 -13.13
N LYS A 452 22.84 -0.19 -14.07
CA LYS A 452 23.53 1.11 -13.92
C LYS A 452 22.96 1.96 -12.78
N LEU A 453 21.65 1.94 -12.56
CA LEU A 453 21.03 2.66 -11.45
C LEU A 453 21.48 2.08 -10.10
N LEU A 454 21.60 0.75 -9.99
CA LEU A 454 22.15 0.10 -8.80
C LEU A 454 23.60 0.49 -8.54
N GLN A 455 24.43 0.54 -9.59
CA GLN A 455 25.82 0.97 -9.46
C GLN A 455 25.91 2.39 -8.87
N LYS A 456 25.10 3.32 -9.38
CA LYS A 456 25.03 4.69 -8.87
C LYS A 456 24.49 4.78 -7.44
N MET A 457 23.57 3.89 -7.05
CA MET A 457 23.11 3.81 -5.66
C MET A 457 24.25 3.39 -4.73
N ASN A 458 25.11 2.46 -5.17
CA ASN A 458 26.26 2.01 -4.41
C ASN A 458 27.35 3.10 -4.31
N GLU A 459 27.66 3.77 -5.41
CA GLU A 459 28.64 4.88 -5.46
C GLU A 459 28.28 6.04 -4.53
N ARG A 460 26.98 6.32 -4.37
CA ARG A 460 26.48 7.37 -3.48
C ARG A 460 26.26 6.92 -2.04
N GLY A 461 26.60 5.66 -1.70
CA GLY A 461 26.50 5.13 -0.35
C GLY A 461 25.07 4.96 0.17
N TYR A 462 24.08 4.75 -0.70
CA TYR A 462 22.72 4.44 -0.24
C TYR A 462 22.72 3.05 0.44
N SER A 463 22.24 2.98 1.68
CA SER A 463 22.05 1.70 2.37
C SER A 463 20.97 0.90 1.66
N LEU A 464 21.34 -0.27 1.13
CA LEU A 464 20.43 -1.18 0.47
C LEU A 464 19.60 -1.91 1.53
N ASP A 465 18.28 -1.75 1.46
CA ASP A 465 17.34 -2.40 2.37
C ASP A 465 16.83 -3.74 1.81
N THR A 466 16.13 -4.52 2.64
CA THR A 466 15.55 -5.81 2.22
C THR A 466 14.60 -5.64 1.03
N VAL A 467 13.94 -4.48 0.92
CA VAL A 467 13.04 -4.17 -0.19
C VAL A 467 13.83 -4.02 -1.49
N THR A 468 14.96 -3.30 -1.49
CA THR A 468 15.84 -3.18 -2.66
C THR A 468 16.31 -4.56 -3.13
N CYS A 469 16.77 -5.41 -2.21
CA CYS A 469 17.17 -6.78 -2.53
C CYS A 469 16.03 -7.61 -3.12
N ASN A 470 14.82 -7.53 -2.55
CA ASN A 470 13.63 -8.22 -3.06
C ASN A 470 13.27 -7.78 -4.49
N ILE A 471 13.38 -6.49 -4.78
CA ILE A 471 13.11 -5.96 -6.12
C ILE A 471 14.18 -6.45 -7.11
N ILE A 472 15.47 -6.46 -6.72
CA ILE A 472 16.57 -7.01 -7.53
C ILE A 472 16.32 -8.49 -7.83
N ILE A 473 16.05 -9.29 -6.80
CA ILE A 473 15.75 -10.72 -6.90
C ILE A 473 14.57 -10.95 -7.85
N SER A 474 13.49 -10.16 -7.71
CA SER A 474 12.32 -10.22 -8.61
C SER A 474 12.69 -9.91 -10.06
N GLY A 475 13.52 -8.89 -10.28
CA GLY A 475 14.01 -8.51 -11.59
C GLY A 475 14.90 -9.59 -12.23
N LEU A 476 15.81 -10.17 -11.46
CA LEU A 476 16.68 -11.27 -11.90
C LEU A 476 15.88 -12.54 -12.22
N CYS A 477 14.86 -12.87 -11.41
CA CYS A 477 13.97 -13.98 -11.69
C CYS A 477 13.20 -13.79 -13.01
N LYS A 478 12.69 -12.57 -13.28
CA LYS A 478 11.98 -12.24 -14.52
C LYS A 478 12.87 -12.29 -15.76
N THR A 479 14.16 -12.01 -15.60
CA THR A 479 15.15 -12.01 -16.68
C THR A 479 15.80 -13.37 -16.90
N GLY A 480 15.45 -14.37 -16.09
CA GLY A 480 15.97 -15.74 -16.17
C GLY A 480 17.36 -15.93 -15.53
N LYS A 481 17.96 -14.88 -14.94
CA LYS A 481 19.26 -14.95 -14.23
C LYS A 481 19.07 -15.51 -12.80
N LEU A 482 18.55 -16.73 -12.71
CA LEU A 482 18.13 -17.34 -11.42
C LEU A 482 19.30 -17.68 -10.49
N ASP A 483 20.44 -18.09 -11.03
CA ASP A 483 21.62 -18.43 -10.21
C ASP A 483 22.12 -17.23 -9.41
N LYS A 484 22.16 -16.05 -10.07
CA LYS A 484 22.50 -14.78 -9.42
C LYS A 484 21.49 -14.38 -8.36
N ALA A 485 20.20 -14.69 -8.56
CA ALA A 485 19.18 -14.39 -7.55
C ALA A 485 19.36 -15.26 -6.30
N ILE A 486 19.72 -16.54 -6.47
CA ILE A 486 20.02 -17.45 -5.35
C ILE A 486 21.27 -16.98 -4.61
N GLU A 487 22.32 -16.63 -5.33
CA GLU A 487 23.57 -16.11 -4.76
C GLU A 487 23.32 -14.87 -3.88
N ILE A 488 22.53 -13.91 -4.36
CA ILE A 488 22.15 -12.72 -3.57
C ILE A 488 21.37 -13.11 -2.31
N LEU A 489 20.43 -14.06 -2.41
CA LEU A 489 19.66 -14.52 -1.24
C LEU A 489 20.56 -15.23 -0.21
N GLU A 490 21.58 -15.96 -0.65
CA GLU A 490 22.56 -16.58 0.25
C GLU A 490 23.51 -15.54 0.86
N GLY A 491 23.95 -14.58 0.05
CA GLY A 491 24.77 -13.45 0.49
C GLY A 491 24.06 -12.60 1.55
N MET A 492 22.74 -12.44 1.48
CA MET A 492 21.96 -11.69 2.48
C MET A 492 22.09 -12.29 3.89
N TRP A 493 22.23 -13.62 4.01
CA TRP A 493 22.45 -14.28 5.31
C TRP A 493 23.86 -14.08 5.89
N ILE A 494 24.87 -13.88 5.03
CA ILE A 494 26.30 -13.89 5.41
C ILE A 494 26.83 -12.46 5.56
N HIS A 495 26.43 -11.56 4.67
CA HIS A 495 27.01 -10.23 4.51
C HIS A 495 25.99 -9.09 4.68
N GLY A 496 24.71 -9.38 4.93
CA GLY A 496 23.67 -8.35 5.07
C GLY A 496 23.57 -7.47 3.81
N SER A 497 23.75 -6.16 3.95
CA SER A 497 23.74 -5.22 2.82
C SER A 497 24.92 -5.42 1.84
N ALA A 498 25.99 -6.10 2.26
CA ALA A 498 27.14 -6.43 1.40
C ALA A 498 26.93 -7.71 0.55
N ALA A 499 25.75 -8.35 0.63
CA ALA A 499 25.35 -9.47 -0.23
C ALA A 499 25.42 -9.17 -1.74
N LEU A 500 25.30 -7.89 -2.10
CA LEU A 500 25.38 -7.41 -3.48
C LEU A 500 26.82 -7.12 -3.91
N GLY A 501 27.81 -7.31 -3.03
CA GLY A 501 29.23 -7.03 -3.26
C GLY A 501 29.86 -7.84 -4.40
N ASP A 502 29.29 -9.00 -4.76
CA ASP A 502 29.81 -9.81 -5.88
C ASP A 502 29.22 -9.41 -7.26
N MET A 503 28.30 -8.43 -7.31
CA MET A 503 27.92 -7.80 -8.59
C MET A 503 29.05 -6.94 -9.19
N GLY A 504 30.18 -6.79 -8.48
CA GLY A 504 31.27 -5.88 -8.82
C GLY A 504 32.67 -6.47 -8.64
N ASN A 505 32.97 -7.63 -9.24
CA ASN A 505 34.37 -7.92 -9.59
C ASN A 505 34.74 -7.02 -10.80
N SER A 506 35.07 -5.75 -10.57
CA SER A 506 36.48 -5.38 -10.44
C SER A 506 36.85 -4.28 -9.43
N TYR A 507 35.99 -3.80 -8.53
CA TYR A 507 36.42 -2.80 -7.52
C TYR A 507 35.55 -2.81 -6.26
N ILE A 508 35.98 -3.54 -5.23
CA ILE A 508 36.11 -3.11 -3.82
C ILE A 508 36.82 -4.25 -3.06
N ARG A 509 38.14 -4.12 -2.97
CA ARG A 509 38.89 -4.56 -1.80
C ARG A 509 39.08 -3.30 -0.97
N LEU A 510 38.85 -3.40 0.34
CA LEU A 510 39.09 -2.38 1.37
C LEU A 510 37.99 -1.33 1.53
N VAL A 511 36.85 -1.68 2.16
CA VAL A 511 36.20 -0.78 3.12
C VAL A 511 35.55 -1.62 4.24
N ASP A 512 36.22 -1.58 5.39
CA ASP A 512 35.77 -1.73 6.78
C ASP A 512 34.79 -2.83 7.22
N ASP A 513 35.37 -3.72 8.05
CA ASP A 513 34.75 -4.54 9.10
C ASP A 513 34.10 -3.72 10.23
N SER A 514 33.67 -2.49 9.97
CA SER A 514 32.99 -1.67 10.98
C SER A 514 31.86 -0.86 10.38
N VAL A 515 30.66 -1.09 10.93
CA VAL A 515 29.43 -0.30 10.82
C VAL A 515 28.44 -0.68 9.71
N SER A 516 27.71 -1.79 9.93
CA SER A 516 26.24 -1.80 9.87
C SER A 516 25.71 -3.05 10.60
N LYS A 517 25.35 -2.89 11.87
CA LYS A 517 24.57 -3.87 12.63
C LYS A 517 23.06 -3.84 12.27
N ASN A 518 22.69 -3.33 11.09
CA ASN A 518 21.32 -3.35 10.58
C ASN A 518 21.22 -4.35 9.43
N GLY A 519 20.85 -5.58 9.79
CA GLY A 519 20.82 -6.76 8.92
C GLY A 519 19.76 -6.70 7.83
N CYS A 520 20.20 -6.76 6.57
CA CYS A 520 19.36 -7.17 5.45
C CYS A 520 19.21 -8.69 5.52
N MET A 521 18.18 -9.16 6.22
CA MET A 521 17.89 -10.59 6.32
C MET A 521 16.83 -10.96 5.27
N PRO A 522 16.95 -12.13 4.61
CA PRO A 522 15.91 -12.61 3.70
C PRO A 522 14.58 -12.76 4.44
N ASP A 523 13.54 -12.17 3.88
CA ASP A 523 12.19 -12.28 4.38
C ASP A 523 11.39 -13.32 3.58
N LEU A 524 10.15 -13.53 3.97
CA LEU A 524 9.23 -14.44 3.28
C LEU A 524 9.06 -14.07 1.79
N ILE A 525 9.13 -12.78 1.46
CA ILE A 525 8.98 -12.26 0.10
C ILE A 525 10.21 -12.63 -0.75
N SER A 526 11.43 -12.55 -0.19
CA SER A 526 12.67 -12.98 -0.85
C SER A 526 12.57 -14.44 -1.31
N TYR A 527 12.20 -15.33 -0.38
CA TYR A 527 12.05 -16.76 -0.67
C TYR A 527 10.90 -17.04 -1.63
N SER A 528 9.73 -16.43 -1.42
CA SER A 528 8.56 -16.61 -2.28
C SER A 528 8.85 -16.22 -3.73
N THR A 529 9.57 -15.12 -3.93
CA THR A 529 9.93 -14.61 -5.26
C THR A 529 10.88 -15.54 -6.01
N ILE A 530 11.92 -16.07 -5.34
CA ILE A 530 12.85 -17.02 -5.96
C ILE A 530 12.18 -18.36 -6.21
N ILE A 531 11.39 -18.86 -5.27
CA ILE A 531 10.64 -20.12 -5.43
C ILE A 531 9.69 -20.02 -6.63
N ASP A 532 8.97 -18.90 -6.79
CA ASP A 532 8.11 -18.64 -7.96
C ASP A 532 8.94 -18.57 -9.26
N GLY A 533 10.06 -17.86 -9.25
CA GLY A 533 10.99 -17.78 -10.39
C GLY A 533 11.52 -19.16 -10.83
N LEU A 534 12.00 -19.97 -9.87
CA LEU A 534 12.50 -21.32 -10.11
C LEU A 534 11.40 -22.27 -10.60
N CYS A 535 10.20 -22.19 -10.01
CA CYS A 535 9.04 -22.96 -10.47
C CYS A 535 8.68 -22.61 -11.92
N LYS A 536 8.62 -21.32 -12.27
CA LYS A 536 8.33 -20.88 -13.64
C LYS A 536 9.39 -21.34 -14.65
N ALA A 537 10.64 -21.42 -14.24
CA ALA A 537 11.75 -21.93 -15.07
C ALA A 537 11.87 -23.47 -15.09
N GLY A 538 11.04 -24.19 -14.33
CA GLY A 538 11.08 -25.66 -14.30
C GLY A 538 12.07 -26.27 -13.31
N ARG A 539 12.87 -25.47 -12.59
CA ARG A 539 13.93 -25.90 -11.64
C ARG A 539 13.38 -26.20 -10.23
N VAL A 540 12.45 -27.14 -10.13
CA VAL A 540 11.68 -27.35 -8.86
C VAL A 540 12.43 -28.08 -7.76
N ASP A 541 13.45 -28.87 -8.09
CA ASP A 541 14.27 -29.51 -7.05
C ASP A 541 15.05 -28.47 -6.23
N GLU A 542 15.53 -27.42 -6.88
CA GLU A 542 16.17 -26.28 -6.21
C GLU A 542 15.16 -25.45 -5.41
N ALA A 543 13.98 -25.20 -5.97
CA ALA A 543 12.90 -24.53 -5.25
C ALA A 543 12.53 -25.28 -3.96
N ARG A 544 12.51 -26.62 -3.99
CA ARG A 544 12.26 -27.46 -2.81
C ARG A 544 13.39 -27.37 -1.79
N LYS A 545 14.66 -27.36 -2.24
CA LYS A 545 15.82 -27.17 -1.34
C LYS A 545 15.72 -25.83 -0.62
N LEU A 546 15.38 -24.76 -1.33
CA LEU A 546 15.17 -23.43 -0.73
C LEU A 546 14.01 -23.39 0.24
N PHE A 547 12.90 -24.07 -0.07
CA PHE A 547 11.76 -24.19 0.84
C PHE A 547 12.15 -24.88 2.17
N VAL A 548 12.93 -25.97 2.11
CA VAL A 548 13.43 -26.65 3.32
C VAL A 548 14.37 -25.73 4.10
N LYS A 549 15.27 -25.02 3.42
CA LYS A 549 16.20 -24.06 4.03
C LYS A 549 15.44 -22.91 4.72
N MET A 550 14.37 -22.42 4.12
CA MET A 550 13.49 -21.39 4.71
C MET A 550 12.89 -21.87 6.03
N VAL A 551 12.33 -23.09 6.06
CA VAL A 551 11.75 -23.68 7.28
C VAL A 551 12.81 -23.90 8.37
N GLN A 552 14.01 -24.35 8.00
CA GLN A 552 15.14 -24.51 8.93
C GLN A 552 15.61 -23.19 9.55
N LYS A 553 15.38 -22.07 8.87
CA LYS A 553 15.72 -20.71 9.34
C LYS A 553 14.59 -20.07 10.16
N ASN A 554 13.61 -20.84 10.62
CA ASN A 554 12.45 -20.39 11.40
C ASN A 554 11.56 -19.36 10.68
N ILE A 555 11.57 -19.34 9.34
CA ILE A 555 10.63 -18.53 8.55
C ILE A 555 9.42 -19.40 8.23
N THR A 556 8.25 -19.01 8.75
CA THR A 556 6.99 -19.73 8.56
C THR A 556 6.46 -19.53 7.14
N PRO A 557 6.26 -20.61 6.34
CA PRO A 557 5.68 -20.49 5.01
C PRO A 557 4.23 -19.98 5.08
N ASP A 558 3.84 -19.13 4.13
CA ASP A 558 2.46 -18.68 3.96
C ASP A 558 1.71 -19.47 2.88
N SER A 559 0.43 -19.16 2.72
CA SER A 559 -0.41 -19.73 1.66
C SER A 559 0.12 -19.40 0.26
N VAL A 560 0.85 -18.30 0.06
CA VAL A 560 1.40 -17.90 -1.25
C VAL A 560 2.45 -18.88 -1.72
N ILE A 561 3.41 -19.26 -0.87
CA ILE A 561 4.48 -20.20 -1.25
C ILE A 561 3.92 -21.58 -1.58
N TYR A 562 2.97 -22.09 -0.77
CA TYR A 562 2.29 -23.36 -1.08
C TYR A 562 1.50 -23.27 -2.38
N ASN A 563 0.77 -22.17 -2.60
CA ASN A 563 0.03 -21.93 -3.84
C ASN A 563 0.96 -21.87 -5.07
N THR A 564 2.18 -21.37 -4.93
CA THR A 564 3.20 -21.38 -6.00
C THR A 564 3.58 -22.81 -6.41
N PHE A 565 3.85 -23.69 -5.44
CA PHE A 565 4.12 -25.11 -5.73
C PHE A 565 2.90 -25.83 -6.30
N ILE A 566 1.72 -25.61 -5.73
CA ILE A 566 0.45 -26.16 -6.23
C ILE A 566 0.24 -25.71 -7.68
N HIS A 567 0.37 -24.42 -7.99
CA HIS A 567 0.23 -23.89 -9.34
C HIS A 567 1.24 -24.54 -10.31
N TYR A 568 2.49 -24.72 -9.92
CA TYR A 568 3.49 -25.40 -10.73
C TYR A 568 3.10 -26.86 -11.04
N TYR A 569 2.74 -27.63 -10.03
CA TYR A 569 2.36 -29.04 -10.22
C TYR A 569 1.08 -29.16 -11.05
N CYS A 570 0.10 -28.29 -10.79
CA CYS A 570 -1.13 -28.16 -11.57
C CYS A 570 -0.85 -27.87 -13.05
N LYS A 571 -0.01 -26.87 -13.35
CA LYS A 571 0.35 -26.47 -14.71
C LYS A 571 1.05 -27.59 -15.49
N ASN A 572 1.85 -28.40 -14.79
CA ASN A 572 2.55 -29.55 -15.39
C ASN A 572 1.75 -30.86 -15.35
N GLY A 573 0.46 -30.80 -14.99
CA GLY A 573 -0.42 -31.96 -14.95
C GLY A 573 -0.12 -32.98 -13.82
N LYS A 574 0.73 -32.64 -12.84
CA LYS A 574 1.10 -33.51 -11.72
C LYS A 574 0.14 -33.32 -10.53
N THR A 575 -1.14 -33.61 -10.71
CA THR A 575 -2.20 -33.38 -9.70
C THR A 575 -1.97 -34.13 -8.39
N SER A 576 -1.49 -35.37 -8.40
CA SER A 576 -1.17 -36.12 -7.16
C SER A 576 -0.13 -35.40 -6.29
N SER A 577 0.87 -34.77 -6.92
CA SER A 577 1.88 -33.97 -6.19
C SER A 577 1.26 -32.69 -5.62
N ALA A 578 0.35 -32.04 -6.36
CA ALA A 578 -0.36 -30.85 -5.89
C ALA A 578 -1.22 -31.15 -4.65
N PHE A 579 -1.95 -32.26 -4.64
CA PHE A 579 -2.71 -32.71 -3.46
C PHE A 579 -1.83 -33.07 -2.26
N ARG A 580 -0.61 -33.61 -2.49
CA ARG A 580 0.34 -33.82 -1.41
C ARG A 580 0.78 -32.50 -0.77
N VAL A 581 1.02 -31.47 -1.58
CA VAL A 581 1.35 -30.13 -1.08
C VAL A 581 0.19 -29.53 -0.29
N LEU A 582 -1.06 -29.72 -0.72
CA LEU A 582 -2.24 -29.30 0.06
C LEU A 582 -2.29 -29.97 1.45
N ARG A 583 -2.08 -31.29 1.52
CA ARG A 583 -2.04 -32.02 2.80
C ARG A 583 -0.90 -31.56 3.70
N ASP A 584 0.27 -31.26 3.12
CA ASP A 584 1.41 -30.74 3.86
C ASP A 584 1.15 -29.31 4.38
N MET A 585 0.40 -28.51 3.63
CA MET A 585 -0.06 -27.17 4.04
C MET A 585 -0.99 -27.26 5.26
N GLU A 586 -2.00 -28.14 5.20
CA GLU A 586 -2.94 -28.37 6.32
C GLU A 586 -2.23 -28.90 7.58
N LYS A 587 -1.33 -29.89 7.42
CA LYS A 587 -0.57 -30.47 8.55
C LYS A 587 0.30 -29.46 9.28
N LYS A 588 0.78 -28.43 8.59
CA LYS A 588 1.64 -27.39 9.16
C LYS A 588 0.85 -26.22 9.74
N GLY A 589 -0.48 -26.32 9.81
CA GLY A 589 -1.35 -25.29 10.37
C GLY A 589 -1.49 -24.06 9.45
N CYS A 590 -1.26 -24.23 8.14
CA CYS A 590 -1.54 -23.18 7.16
C CYS A 590 -2.90 -23.46 6.52
N ASP A 591 -3.89 -22.59 6.76
CA ASP A 591 -5.24 -22.82 6.24
C ASP A 591 -5.31 -22.57 4.72
N PRO A 592 -5.81 -23.55 3.93
CA PRO A 592 -6.06 -23.35 2.51
C PRO A 592 -7.07 -22.22 2.28
N ASN A 593 -6.83 -21.39 1.27
CA ASN A 593 -7.75 -20.30 0.91
C ASN A 593 -8.44 -20.57 -0.43
N THR A 594 -9.39 -19.71 -0.82
CA THR A 594 -10.12 -19.81 -2.09
C THR A 594 -9.19 -19.95 -3.30
N ARG A 595 -8.04 -19.26 -3.30
CA ARG A 595 -7.04 -19.38 -4.38
C ARG A 595 -6.41 -20.77 -4.45
N THR A 596 -6.15 -21.42 -3.31
CA THR A 596 -5.61 -22.77 -3.24
C THR A 596 -6.53 -23.78 -3.93
N TYR A 597 -7.82 -23.77 -3.59
CA TYR A 597 -8.81 -24.65 -4.21
C TYR A 597 -9.02 -24.31 -5.69
N ASN A 598 -9.09 -23.03 -6.04
CA ASN A 598 -9.21 -22.58 -7.44
C ASN A 598 -8.09 -23.11 -8.35
N LEU A 599 -6.85 -23.17 -7.86
CA LEU A 599 -5.72 -23.73 -8.62
C LEU A 599 -5.86 -25.23 -8.86
N LEU A 600 -6.39 -25.98 -7.90
CA LEU A 600 -6.61 -27.42 -7.99
C LEU A 600 -7.83 -27.74 -8.87
N ILE A 601 -8.93 -27.00 -8.70
CA ILE A 601 -10.15 -27.09 -9.53
C ILE A 601 -9.80 -26.81 -11.00
N TRP A 602 -9.06 -25.73 -11.26
CA TRP A 602 -8.59 -25.41 -12.61
C TRP A 602 -7.73 -26.55 -13.22
N ALA A 603 -6.87 -27.17 -12.42
CA ALA A 603 -5.99 -28.23 -12.89
C ALA A 603 -6.74 -29.53 -13.20
N LEU A 604 -7.62 -29.96 -12.30
CA LEU A 604 -8.49 -31.12 -12.50
C LEU A 604 -9.41 -30.89 -13.70
N GLY A 605 -9.92 -29.67 -13.84
CA GLY A 605 -10.79 -29.31 -14.93
C GLY A 605 -10.11 -29.39 -16.30
N ASN A 606 -8.86 -28.96 -16.41
CA ASN A 606 -8.06 -29.12 -17.63
C ASN A 606 -7.67 -30.58 -17.93
N GLN A 607 -7.67 -31.45 -16.92
CA GLN A 607 -7.43 -32.89 -17.07
C GLN A 607 -8.71 -33.68 -17.38
N GLY A 608 -9.88 -33.02 -17.44
CA GLY A 608 -11.16 -33.68 -17.65
C GLY A 608 -11.64 -34.53 -16.46
N LYS A 609 -11.05 -34.38 -15.28
CA LYS A 609 -11.41 -35.10 -14.06
C LYS A 609 -12.56 -34.40 -13.33
N ILE A 610 -13.74 -34.42 -13.96
CA ILE A 610 -14.92 -33.65 -13.53
C ILE A 610 -15.41 -34.07 -12.13
N ASP A 611 -15.48 -35.35 -11.83
CA ASP A 611 -16.05 -35.82 -10.55
C ASP A 611 -15.14 -35.48 -9.35
N GLU A 612 -13.82 -35.62 -9.52
CA GLU A 612 -12.83 -35.17 -8.51
C GLU A 612 -12.92 -33.66 -8.28
N MET A 613 -13.19 -32.89 -9.34
CA MET A 613 -13.32 -31.43 -9.30
C MET A 613 -14.58 -30.99 -8.53
N LEU A 614 -15.73 -31.63 -8.77
CA LEU A 614 -16.98 -31.36 -8.03
C LEU A 614 -16.86 -31.75 -6.55
N ASN A 615 -16.25 -32.90 -6.26
CA ASN A 615 -15.97 -33.31 -4.88
C ASN A 615 -15.08 -32.29 -4.14
N LEU A 616 -14.12 -31.69 -4.84
CA LEU A 616 -13.25 -30.67 -4.27
C LEU A 616 -14.00 -29.36 -3.96
N MET A 617 -14.99 -28.99 -4.77
CA MET A 617 -15.87 -27.84 -4.49
C MET A 617 -16.73 -28.07 -3.25
N ASN A 618 -17.31 -29.27 -3.09
CA ASN A 618 -18.08 -29.61 -1.90
C ASN A 618 -17.20 -29.60 -0.66
N GLY A 619 -16.00 -30.18 -0.74
CA GLY A 619 -15.03 -30.13 0.36
C GLY A 619 -14.55 -28.72 0.72
N MET A 620 -14.58 -27.77 -0.23
CA MET A 620 -14.31 -26.35 0.03
C MET A 620 -15.46 -25.71 0.84
N LYS A 621 -16.71 -26.00 0.49
CA LYS A 621 -17.91 -25.54 1.22
C LYS A 621 -17.99 -26.13 2.62
N ASP A 622 -17.71 -27.42 2.78
CA ASP A 622 -17.71 -28.12 4.08
C ASP A 622 -16.71 -27.52 5.08
N LYS A 623 -15.60 -26.98 4.56
CA LYS A 623 -14.57 -26.28 5.35
C LYS A 623 -14.90 -24.80 5.62
N GLY A 624 -16.09 -24.33 5.23
CA GLY A 624 -16.53 -22.96 5.44
C GLY A 624 -15.83 -21.93 4.54
N ILE A 625 -15.18 -22.36 3.44
CA ILE A 625 -14.50 -21.46 2.51
C ILE A 625 -15.47 -21.13 1.36
N PRO A 626 -15.91 -19.86 1.19
CA PRO A 626 -16.92 -19.52 0.20
C PRO A 626 -16.35 -19.57 -1.23
N PRO A 627 -17.02 -20.28 -2.17
CA PRO A 627 -16.69 -20.23 -3.59
C PRO A 627 -16.81 -18.81 -4.16
N ASP A 628 -15.83 -18.40 -4.97
CA ASP A 628 -15.84 -17.11 -5.66
C ASP A 628 -16.25 -17.25 -7.14
N ILE A 629 -16.40 -16.11 -7.83
CA ILE A 629 -16.73 -16.07 -9.27
C ILE A 629 -15.75 -16.91 -10.10
N PHE A 630 -14.47 -16.96 -9.71
CA PHE A 630 -13.45 -17.71 -10.43
C PHE A 630 -13.60 -19.22 -10.23
N THR A 631 -14.03 -19.65 -9.05
CA THR A 631 -14.36 -21.05 -8.71
C THR A 631 -15.44 -21.56 -9.65
N TYR A 632 -16.59 -20.86 -9.69
CA TYR A 632 -17.73 -21.20 -10.55
C TYR A 632 -17.35 -21.15 -12.04
N ASN A 633 -16.60 -20.14 -12.47
CA ASN A 633 -16.17 -20.05 -13.86
C ASN A 633 -15.27 -21.23 -14.27
N ASN A 634 -14.32 -21.66 -13.43
CA ASN A 634 -13.48 -22.81 -13.77
C ASN A 634 -14.30 -24.10 -13.88
N LEU A 635 -15.28 -24.30 -13.00
CA LEU A 635 -16.19 -25.44 -13.03
C LEU A 635 -17.02 -25.44 -14.33
N ILE A 636 -17.66 -24.31 -14.63
CA ILE A 636 -18.43 -24.12 -15.86
C ILE A 636 -17.54 -24.38 -17.08
N ASN A 637 -16.30 -23.86 -17.12
CA ASN A 637 -15.38 -24.09 -18.25
C ASN A 637 -15.13 -25.56 -18.48
N SER A 638 -14.87 -26.28 -17.39
CA SER A 638 -14.46 -27.67 -17.45
C SER A 638 -15.64 -28.57 -17.81
N LEU A 639 -16.81 -28.34 -17.22
CA LEU A 639 -18.06 -29.04 -17.55
C LEU A 639 -18.45 -28.82 -19.01
N CYS A 640 -18.40 -27.56 -19.48
CA CYS A 640 -18.59 -27.21 -20.89
C CYS A 640 -17.56 -27.87 -21.81
N GLY A 641 -16.30 -27.95 -21.39
CA GLY A 641 -15.24 -28.63 -22.14
C GLY A 641 -15.42 -30.15 -22.21
N GLY A 642 -16.03 -30.74 -21.18
CA GLY A 642 -16.36 -32.16 -21.08
C GLY A 642 -17.71 -32.56 -21.69
N GLY A 643 -18.47 -31.62 -22.28
CA GLY A 643 -19.79 -31.88 -22.89
C GLY A 643 -20.93 -32.12 -21.89
N ARG A 644 -20.74 -31.79 -20.61
CA ARG A 644 -21.76 -31.90 -19.55
C ARG A 644 -22.45 -30.54 -19.36
N THR A 645 -23.18 -30.08 -20.38
CA THR A 645 -23.76 -28.74 -20.41
C THR A 645 -24.93 -28.53 -19.43
N GLU A 646 -25.71 -29.58 -19.13
CA GLU A 646 -26.80 -29.54 -18.13
C GLU A 646 -26.26 -29.33 -16.70
N ASP A 647 -25.16 -30.00 -16.35
CA ASP A 647 -24.50 -29.80 -15.06
C ASP A 647 -23.90 -28.38 -14.97
N ALA A 648 -23.40 -27.84 -16.08
CA ALA A 648 -22.88 -26.47 -16.11
C ALA A 648 -23.98 -25.42 -15.86
N THR A 649 -25.21 -25.65 -16.33
CA THR A 649 -26.37 -24.81 -15.97
C THR A 649 -26.76 -24.94 -14.52
N SER A 650 -26.76 -26.16 -13.95
CA SER A 650 -27.02 -26.34 -12.51
C SER A 650 -26.00 -25.59 -11.64
N ILE A 651 -24.74 -25.52 -12.05
CA ILE A 651 -23.70 -24.76 -11.34
C ILE A 651 -23.93 -23.25 -11.47
N LEU A 652 -24.50 -22.76 -12.58
CA LEU A 652 -24.90 -21.35 -12.71
C LEU A 652 -26.07 -21.00 -11.77
N ASP A 653 -27.04 -21.89 -11.64
CA ASP A 653 -28.16 -21.70 -10.71
C ASP A 653 -27.67 -21.69 -9.25
N GLU A 654 -26.76 -22.59 -8.91
CA GLU A 654 -26.11 -22.59 -7.59
C GLU A 654 -25.33 -21.29 -7.33
N MET A 655 -24.64 -20.75 -8.34
CA MET A 655 -23.94 -19.47 -8.26
C MET A 655 -24.90 -18.32 -7.93
N LEU A 656 -26.09 -18.30 -8.53
CA LEU A 656 -27.12 -17.31 -8.27
C LEU A 656 -27.75 -17.46 -6.87
N GLN A 657 -28.03 -18.70 -6.45
CA GLN A 657 -28.57 -19.00 -5.12
C GLN A 657 -27.60 -18.64 -3.99
N SER A 658 -26.29 -18.76 -4.24
CA SER A 658 -25.25 -18.35 -3.29
C SER A 658 -24.94 -16.85 -3.32
N HIS A 659 -25.78 -16.03 -3.96
CA HIS A 659 -25.63 -14.58 -4.10
C HIS A 659 -24.32 -14.12 -4.77
N VAL A 660 -23.68 -14.99 -5.56
CA VAL A 660 -22.48 -14.64 -6.33
C VAL A 660 -22.91 -14.23 -7.74
N LEU A 661 -22.68 -12.96 -8.11
CA LEU A 661 -23.13 -12.45 -9.41
C LEU A 661 -22.28 -13.00 -10.58
N PRO A 662 -22.89 -13.67 -11.58
CA PRO A 662 -22.19 -14.12 -12.79
C PRO A 662 -21.62 -12.97 -13.59
N ASN A 663 -20.50 -13.21 -14.28
CA ASN A 663 -19.88 -12.22 -15.15
C ASN A 663 -20.01 -12.61 -16.63
N ILE A 664 -19.61 -11.70 -17.53
CA ILE A 664 -19.67 -11.92 -18.99
C ILE A 664 -18.92 -13.21 -19.38
N SER A 665 -17.84 -13.55 -18.68
CA SER A 665 -17.08 -14.78 -18.97
C SER A 665 -17.89 -16.04 -18.68
N SER A 666 -18.65 -16.07 -17.58
CA SER A 666 -19.55 -17.18 -17.21
C SER A 666 -20.52 -17.49 -18.36
N PHE A 667 -21.24 -16.47 -18.84
CA PHE A 667 -22.20 -16.60 -19.94
C PHE A 667 -21.53 -16.95 -21.27
N ARG A 668 -20.37 -16.33 -21.58
CA ARG A 668 -19.60 -16.65 -22.79
C ARG A 668 -19.23 -18.12 -22.87
N MET A 669 -18.91 -18.74 -21.74
CA MET A 669 -18.49 -20.13 -21.68
C MET A 669 -19.65 -21.10 -21.88
N LEU A 670 -20.82 -20.80 -21.31
CA LEU A 670 -22.05 -21.58 -21.51
C LEU A 670 -22.60 -21.43 -22.93
N ILE A 671 -22.72 -20.21 -23.46
CA ILE A 671 -23.19 -19.97 -24.84
C ILE A 671 -22.35 -20.76 -25.84
N LYS A 672 -21.02 -20.68 -25.71
CA LYS A 672 -20.11 -21.42 -26.57
C LYS A 672 -20.29 -22.94 -26.46
N ALA A 673 -20.62 -23.45 -25.27
CA ALA A 673 -20.84 -24.88 -25.05
C ALA A 673 -22.17 -25.34 -25.66
N PHE A 674 -23.27 -24.63 -25.39
CA PHE A 674 -24.57 -24.93 -25.97
C PHE A 674 -24.58 -24.82 -27.50
N CYS A 675 -23.85 -23.85 -28.07
CA CYS A 675 -23.65 -23.76 -29.51
C CYS A 675 -22.83 -24.93 -30.08
N LYS A 676 -21.91 -25.52 -29.30
CA LYS A 676 -21.18 -26.73 -29.70
C LYS A 676 -22.07 -27.98 -29.66
N ASP A 677 -22.97 -28.06 -28.69
CA ASP A 677 -23.90 -29.19 -28.51
C ASP A 677 -25.15 -29.09 -29.40
N HIS A 678 -25.21 -28.10 -30.31
CA HIS A 678 -26.35 -27.80 -31.18
C HIS A 678 -27.66 -27.43 -30.46
N ASN A 679 -27.60 -27.10 -29.17
CA ASN A 679 -28.75 -26.65 -28.39
C ASN A 679 -28.86 -25.12 -28.42
N PHE A 680 -29.35 -24.59 -29.54
CA PHE A 680 -29.43 -23.15 -29.77
C PHE A 680 -30.51 -22.44 -28.94
N ALA A 681 -31.58 -23.15 -28.54
CA ALA A 681 -32.62 -22.60 -27.68
C ALA A 681 -32.06 -22.26 -26.29
N ALA A 682 -31.33 -23.20 -25.68
CA ALA A 682 -30.65 -22.97 -24.40
C ALA A 682 -29.58 -21.86 -24.51
N ALA A 683 -28.84 -21.79 -25.63
CA ALA A 683 -27.86 -20.73 -25.84
C ALA A 683 -28.51 -19.33 -25.86
N GLN A 684 -29.69 -19.20 -26.46
CA GLN A 684 -30.43 -17.94 -26.51
C GLN A 684 -31.01 -17.57 -25.13
N GLU A 685 -31.55 -18.53 -24.39
CA GLU A 685 -32.05 -18.32 -23.03
C GLU A 685 -30.92 -17.86 -22.08
N VAL A 686 -29.76 -18.50 -22.13
CA VAL A 686 -28.56 -18.10 -21.37
C VAL A 686 -28.09 -16.69 -21.75
N MET A 687 -28.22 -16.30 -23.02
CA MET A 687 -27.91 -14.94 -23.45
C MET A 687 -28.91 -13.92 -22.89
N GLU A 688 -30.21 -14.22 -22.91
CA GLU A 688 -31.25 -13.35 -22.36
C GLU A 688 -31.03 -13.12 -20.85
N ILE A 689 -30.79 -14.19 -20.09
CA ILE A 689 -30.41 -14.14 -18.67
C ILE A 689 -29.13 -13.31 -18.49
N GLY A 690 -28.11 -13.56 -19.32
CA GLY A 690 -26.85 -12.82 -19.31
C GLY A 690 -27.04 -11.32 -19.56
N THR A 691 -27.96 -10.94 -20.44
CA THR A 691 -28.28 -9.53 -20.69
C THR A 691 -29.08 -8.88 -19.57
N SER A 692 -29.94 -9.63 -18.88
CA SER A 692 -30.66 -9.15 -17.70
C SER A 692 -29.71 -8.83 -16.53
N ILE A 693 -28.72 -9.70 -16.30
CA ILE A 693 -27.80 -9.59 -15.16
C ILE A 693 -26.60 -8.67 -15.46
N CYS A 694 -25.96 -8.81 -16.63
CA CYS A 694 -24.75 -8.06 -16.98
C CYS A 694 -25.01 -6.77 -17.76
N GLY A 695 -26.26 -6.48 -18.11
CA GLY A 695 -26.67 -5.46 -19.07
C GLY A 695 -26.43 -5.88 -20.52
N HIS A 696 -27.07 -5.19 -21.46
CA HIS A 696 -26.84 -5.41 -22.90
C HIS A 696 -25.42 -4.96 -23.28
N LYS A 697 -24.49 -5.92 -23.36
CA LYS A 697 -23.10 -5.69 -23.77
C LYS A 697 -22.83 -6.26 -25.16
N GLU A 698 -22.07 -5.49 -25.93
CA GLU A 698 -21.63 -5.80 -27.29
C GLU A 698 -20.97 -7.18 -27.40
N VAL A 699 -20.10 -7.52 -26.44
CA VAL A 699 -19.32 -8.78 -26.41
C VAL A 699 -20.20 -10.04 -26.41
N LEU A 700 -21.38 -10.02 -25.81
CA LEU A 700 -22.29 -11.18 -25.80
C LEU A 700 -23.02 -11.33 -27.15
N HIS A 701 -23.40 -10.21 -27.77
CA HIS A 701 -24.06 -10.21 -29.08
C HIS A 701 -23.08 -10.64 -30.17
N ASP A 702 -21.83 -10.15 -30.13
CA ASP A 702 -20.78 -10.57 -31.06
C ASP A 702 -20.46 -12.07 -30.92
N LEU A 703 -20.33 -12.57 -29.69
CA LEU A 703 -20.09 -13.99 -29.45
C LEU A 703 -21.19 -14.87 -30.05
N MET A 704 -22.47 -14.58 -29.77
CA MET A 704 -23.57 -15.39 -30.26
C MET A 704 -23.73 -15.26 -31.79
N LEU A 705 -23.43 -14.09 -32.37
CA LEU A 705 -23.35 -13.90 -33.82
C LEU A 705 -22.32 -14.84 -34.45
N ASN A 706 -21.09 -14.83 -33.92
CA ASN A 706 -19.97 -15.60 -34.46
C ASN A 706 -20.22 -17.12 -34.32
N GLU A 707 -20.79 -17.56 -33.21
CA GLU A 707 -21.12 -18.98 -33.01
C GLU A 707 -22.26 -19.43 -33.94
N PHE A 708 -23.31 -18.63 -34.15
CA PHE A 708 -24.37 -18.95 -35.13
C PHE A 708 -23.85 -18.99 -36.57
N LEU A 709 -22.96 -18.07 -36.96
CA LEU A 709 -22.31 -18.06 -38.26
C LEU A 709 -21.47 -19.33 -38.48
N SER A 710 -20.67 -19.73 -37.49
CA SER A 710 -19.83 -20.92 -37.58
C SER A 710 -20.62 -22.23 -37.76
N ARG A 711 -21.91 -22.23 -37.43
CA ARG A 711 -22.82 -23.39 -37.51
C ARG A 711 -23.85 -23.28 -38.64
N GLY A 712 -23.77 -22.25 -39.49
CA GLY A 712 -24.64 -22.08 -40.66
C GLY A 712 -26.05 -21.54 -40.36
N LYS A 713 -26.29 -21.02 -39.16
CA LYS A 713 -27.57 -20.42 -38.72
C LYS A 713 -27.65 -18.94 -39.07
N VAL A 714 -27.64 -18.67 -40.38
CA VAL A 714 -27.42 -17.31 -40.94
C VAL A 714 -28.61 -16.36 -40.68
N LEU A 715 -29.84 -16.89 -40.56
CA LEU A 715 -31.03 -16.06 -40.26
C LEU A 715 -31.09 -15.63 -38.79
N GLU A 716 -30.83 -16.53 -37.84
CA GLU A 716 -30.75 -16.18 -36.42
C GLU A 716 -29.60 -15.18 -36.18
N ALA A 717 -28.44 -15.39 -36.82
CA ALA A 717 -27.32 -14.46 -36.80
C ALA A 717 -27.70 -13.06 -37.31
N LYS A 718 -28.39 -12.98 -38.46
CA LYS A 718 -28.89 -11.71 -39.00
C LYS A 718 -29.80 -10.96 -38.02
N ASN A 719 -30.77 -11.64 -37.43
CA ASN A 719 -31.71 -10.99 -36.51
C ASN A 719 -30.99 -10.43 -35.29
N LEU A 720 -29.99 -11.17 -34.76
CA LEU A 720 -29.17 -10.70 -33.65
C LEU A 720 -28.33 -9.47 -34.00
N PHE A 721 -27.77 -9.44 -35.21
CA PHE A 721 -27.02 -8.29 -35.71
C PHE A 721 -27.90 -7.04 -35.89
N ILE A 722 -29.14 -7.22 -36.35
CA ILE A 722 -30.12 -6.12 -36.44
C ILE A 722 -30.44 -5.54 -35.06
N VAL A 723 -30.67 -6.40 -34.06
CA VAL A 723 -30.90 -5.97 -32.67
C VAL A 723 -29.68 -5.24 -32.09
N ALA A 724 -28.46 -5.64 -32.47
CA ALA A 724 -27.24 -4.95 -32.08
C ALA A 724 -27.14 -3.54 -32.68
N MET A 725 -27.50 -3.38 -33.96
CA MET A 725 -27.55 -2.08 -34.64
C MET A 725 -28.62 -1.16 -34.05
N ASP A 726 -29.84 -1.67 -33.79
CA ASP A 726 -30.93 -0.87 -33.19
C ASP A 726 -30.58 -0.33 -31.79
N ARG A 727 -29.64 -0.98 -31.10
CA ARG A 727 -29.14 -0.57 -29.78
C ARG A 727 -27.91 0.34 -29.84
N GLY A 728 -27.41 0.66 -31.04
CA GLY A 728 -26.28 1.54 -31.23
C GLY A 728 -24.93 0.97 -30.80
N PHE A 729 -24.74 -0.35 -30.85
CA PHE A 729 -23.42 -0.95 -30.61
C PHE A 729 -22.44 -0.66 -31.75
N ASP A 730 -21.16 -0.54 -31.43
CA ASP A 730 -20.11 -0.35 -32.44
C ASP A 730 -20.02 -1.59 -33.34
N VAL A 731 -20.26 -1.39 -34.64
CA VAL A 731 -20.31 -2.47 -35.62
C VAL A 731 -18.90 -3.00 -35.94
N GLY A 732 -17.85 -2.24 -35.64
CA GLY A 732 -16.46 -2.58 -35.96
C GLY A 732 -15.94 -3.87 -35.31
N ASN A 733 -16.49 -4.28 -34.16
CA ASN A 733 -16.04 -5.49 -33.46
C ASN A 733 -16.80 -6.77 -33.87
N PHE A 734 -17.90 -6.66 -34.61
CA PHE A 734 -18.67 -7.81 -35.07
C PHE A 734 -18.07 -8.43 -36.34
N SER A 735 -18.15 -9.75 -36.52
CA SER A 735 -17.79 -10.38 -37.81
C SER A 735 -18.88 -10.23 -38.88
N TYR A 736 -19.36 -9.00 -39.10
CA TYR A 736 -20.42 -8.68 -40.07
C TYR A 736 -20.01 -8.99 -41.52
N LYS A 737 -18.70 -8.95 -41.84
CA LYS A 737 -18.16 -9.36 -43.15
C LYS A 737 -18.43 -10.82 -43.46
N ASP A 738 -18.27 -11.69 -42.47
CA ASP A 738 -18.51 -13.13 -42.61
C ASP A 738 -20.01 -13.42 -42.71
N LEU A 739 -20.85 -12.67 -41.97
CA LEU A 739 -22.32 -12.72 -42.12
C LEU A 739 -22.76 -12.35 -43.54
N ILE A 740 -22.26 -11.25 -44.10
CA ILE A 740 -22.61 -10.80 -45.46
C ILE A 740 -22.15 -11.82 -46.50
N LYS A 741 -20.92 -12.34 -46.37
CA LYS A 741 -20.39 -13.37 -47.27
C LYS A 741 -21.22 -14.65 -47.23
N GLU A 742 -21.64 -15.09 -46.05
CA GLU A 742 -22.43 -16.32 -45.88
C GLU A 742 -23.90 -16.13 -46.31
N LEU A 743 -24.46 -14.92 -46.18
CA LEU A 743 -25.76 -14.56 -46.76
C LEU A 743 -25.72 -14.58 -48.29
N CYS A 744 -24.66 -14.06 -48.91
CA CYS A 744 -24.46 -14.11 -50.36
C CYS A 744 -24.30 -15.54 -50.88
N LYS A 745 -23.58 -16.42 -50.16
CA LYS A 745 -23.44 -17.84 -50.54
C LYS A 745 -24.76 -18.62 -50.46
N ASN A 746 -25.64 -18.28 -49.51
CA ASN A 746 -26.93 -18.94 -49.31
C ASN A 746 -28.06 -18.34 -50.16
N ASP A 747 -27.75 -17.65 -51.27
CA ASP A 747 -28.70 -17.00 -52.19
C ASP A 747 -29.63 -15.94 -51.56
N LYS A 748 -29.33 -15.45 -50.35
CA LYS A 748 -30.11 -14.43 -49.62
C LYS A 748 -29.55 -13.01 -49.82
N LEU A 749 -29.29 -12.67 -51.08
CA LEU A 749 -28.65 -11.42 -51.48
C LEU A 749 -29.40 -10.16 -51.02
N GLU A 750 -30.73 -10.17 -51.08
CA GLU A 750 -31.57 -9.04 -50.64
C GLU A 750 -31.43 -8.73 -49.15
N GLU A 751 -31.21 -9.75 -48.33
CA GLU A 751 -31.08 -9.57 -46.89
C GLU A 751 -29.70 -9.01 -46.52
N ALA A 752 -28.64 -9.39 -47.25
CA ALA A 752 -27.32 -8.76 -47.13
C ALA A 752 -27.36 -7.28 -47.54
N ARG A 753 -28.10 -6.96 -48.60
CA ARG A 753 -28.30 -5.58 -49.07
C ARG A 753 -29.00 -4.70 -48.04
N LYS A 754 -30.08 -5.20 -47.43
CA LYS A 754 -30.81 -4.48 -46.37
C LYS A 754 -29.93 -4.16 -45.16
N ILE A 755 -29.05 -5.08 -44.76
CA ILE A 755 -28.11 -4.86 -43.66
C ILE A 755 -27.14 -3.72 -43.98
N LEU A 756 -26.53 -3.74 -45.17
CA LEU A 756 -25.62 -2.67 -45.61
C LEU A 756 -26.31 -1.31 -45.70
N GLN A 757 -27.53 -1.27 -46.25
CA GLN A 757 -28.30 -0.03 -46.34
C GLN A 757 -28.67 0.52 -44.95
N LYS A 758 -28.99 -0.34 -44.00
CA LYS A 758 -29.23 0.05 -42.60
C LYS A 758 -27.97 0.61 -41.94
N MET A 759 -26.82 -0.05 -42.13
CA MET A 759 -25.53 0.43 -41.61
C MET A 759 -25.15 1.82 -42.16
N ILE A 760 -25.44 2.08 -43.44
CA ILE A 760 -25.24 3.40 -44.07
C ILE A 760 -26.18 4.45 -43.47
N ASN A 761 -27.48 4.14 -43.36
CA ASN A 761 -28.49 5.09 -42.88
C ASN A 761 -28.25 5.48 -41.42
N ASP A 762 -27.78 4.54 -40.60
CA ASP A 762 -27.50 4.75 -39.18
C ASP A 762 -26.10 5.38 -38.93
N GLY A 763 -25.31 5.60 -39.99
CA GLY A 763 -24.03 6.31 -39.93
C GLY A 763 -22.86 5.55 -39.30
N PHE A 764 -22.88 4.21 -39.34
CA PHE A 764 -21.78 3.40 -38.80
C PHE A 764 -20.52 3.48 -39.67
N GLU A 765 -19.33 3.51 -39.05
CA GLU A 765 -18.05 3.35 -39.75
C GLU A 765 -17.74 1.86 -39.98
N PHE A 766 -17.56 1.44 -41.23
CA PHE A 766 -17.25 0.05 -41.57
C PHE A 766 -16.39 -0.04 -42.84
N ASP A 767 -15.67 -1.17 -43.00
CA ASP A 767 -14.77 -1.38 -44.14
C ASP A 767 -15.52 -1.46 -45.48
N PRO A 768 -15.24 -0.57 -46.45
CA PRO A 768 -15.86 -0.58 -47.78
C PRO A 768 -15.70 -1.90 -48.55
N ALA A 769 -14.71 -2.74 -48.22
CA ALA A 769 -14.55 -4.05 -48.84
C ALA A 769 -15.74 -5.00 -48.58
N SER A 770 -16.59 -4.73 -47.59
CA SER A 770 -17.79 -5.55 -47.31
C SER A 770 -18.89 -5.42 -48.37
N PHE A 771 -18.83 -4.42 -49.26
CA PHE A 771 -19.75 -4.28 -50.40
C PHE A 771 -19.45 -5.26 -51.54
N MET A 772 -18.19 -5.68 -51.70
CA MET A 772 -17.75 -6.49 -52.85
C MET A 772 -18.48 -7.83 -53.03
N PRO A 773 -18.76 -8.63 -51.98
CA PRO A 773 -19.53 -9.87 -52.12
C PRO A 773 -20.99 -9.65 -52.55
N VAL A 774 -21.57 -8.48 -52.23
CA VAL A 774 -22.95 -8.13 -52.60
C VAL A 774 -23.00 -7.59 -54.02
N ILE A 775 -22.02 -6.76 -54.41
CA ILE A 775 -21.86 -6.22 -55.78
C ILE A 775 -21.63 -7.35 -56.79
N ASP A 776 -20.71 -8.29 -56.50
CA ASP A 776 -20.45 -9.45 -57.36
C ASP A 776 -21.69 -10.35 -57.49
N GLY A 777 -22.41 -10.57 -56.39
CA GLY A 777 -23.67 -11.35 -56.42
C GLY A 777 -24.80 -10.66 -57.18
N LEU A 778 -24.94 -9.33 -57.11
CA LEU A 778 -25.91 -8.55 -57.90
C LEU A 778 -25.55 -8.56 -59.39
N GLY A 779 -24.25 -8.45 -59.70
CA GLY A 779 -23.71 -8.53 -61.06
C GLY A 779 -23.99 -9.88 -61.73
N ARG A 780 -23.81 -11.00 -61.00
CA ARG A 780 -24.12 -12.36 -61.48
C ARG A 780 -25.62 -12.58 -61.72
N ARG A 781 -26.50 -11.92 -60.95
CA ARG A 781 -27.97 -11.99 -61.12
C ARG A 781 -28.52 -11.03 -62.18
N GLY A 782 -27.69 -10.17 -62.78
CA GLY A 782 -28.09 -9.25 -63.85
C GLY A 782 -28.64 -7.90 -63.38
N ASN A 783 -28.63 -7.61 -62.07
CA ASN A 783 -29.09 -6.34 -61.49
C ASN A 783 -27.99 -5.27 -61.56
N LYS A 784 -27.60 -4.89 -62.79
CA LYS A 784 -26.47 -3.97 -63.03
C LYS A 784 -26.66 -2.59 -62.41
N HIS A 785 -27.86 -2.02 -62.54
CA HIS A 785 -28.16 -0.69 -62.00
C HIS A 785 -28.00 -0.62 -60.48
N GLU A 786 -28.42 -1.68 -59.77
CA GLU A 786 -28.32 -1.74 -58.30
C GLU A 786 -26.88 -1.98 -57.84
N ALA A 787 -26.11 -2.76 -58.60
CA ALA A 787 -24.68 -2.95 -58.35
C ALA A 787 -23.89 -1.65 -58.55
N ASP A 788 -24.23 -0.86 -59.57
CA ASP A 788 -23.59 0.43 -59.86
C ASP A 788 -23.91 1.46 -58.74
N GLU A 789 -25.17 1.55 -58.28
CA GLU A 789 -25.56 2.43 -57.15
C GLU A 789 -24.81 2.11 -55.85
N LEU A 790 -24.65 0.81 -55.54
CA LEU A 790 -23.91 0.36 -54.36
C LEU A 790 -22.39 0.65 -54.49
N THR A 791 -21.87 0.60 -55.72
CA THR A 791 -20.46 0.91 -56.04
C THR A 791 -20.18 2.41 -55.89
N ASP A 792 -21.10 3.27 -56.33
CA ASP A 792 -20.99 4.72 -56.18
C ASP A 792 -21.00 5.12 -54.70
N LYS A 793 -21.94 4.58 -53.90
CA LYS A 793 -21.96 4.78 -52.44
C LYS A 793 -20.66 4.32 -51.76
N MET A 794 -20.11 3.17 -52.18
CA MET A 794 -18.82 2.67 -51.68
C MET A 794 -17.68 3.66 -51.97
N MET A 795 -17.65 4.28 -53.16
CA MET A 795 -16.63 5.24 -53.57
C MET A 795 -16.74 6.58 -52.81
N GLU A 796 -17.96 7.02 -52.46
CA GLU A 796 -18.20 8.19 -51.62
C GLU A 796 -17.64 8.01 -50.20
N MET A 797 -17.83 6.84 -49.58
CA MET A 797 -17.29 6.55 -48.24
C MET A 797 -15.76 6.52 -48.19
N VAL A 798 -15.12 5.98 -49.23
CA VAL A 798 -13.64 5.94 -49.35
C VAL A 798 -13.06 7.34 -49.52
N SER A 799 -13.77 8.24 -50.20
CA SER A 799 -13.31 9.63 -50.41
C SER A 799 -13.51 10.52 -49.17
N ALA A 800 -14.44 10.20 -48.27
CA ALA A 800 -14.62 10.87 -46.99
C ALA A 800 -13.55 10.50 -45.93
N GLN A 801 -13.06 9.26 -45.90
CA GLN A 801 -12.00 8.84 -44.97
C GLN A 801 -10.61 9.43 -45.26
N GLY A 802 -10.39 9.96 -46.47
CA GLY A 802 -9.10 10.54 -46.89
C GLY A 802 -8.87 12.00 -46.43
N SER A 803 -9.88 12.69 -45.91
CA SER A 803 -9.84 14.14 -45.64
C SER A 803 -9.82 14.53 -44.14
N GLU A 804 -9.99 13.59 -43.20
CA GLU A 804 -10.06 13.90 -41.76
C GLU A 804 -8.74 13.84 -40.97
N ASP A 805 -7.59 13.60 -41.62
CA ASP A 805 -6.31 13.51 -40.89
C ASP A 805 -5.66 14.88 -40.57
N LYS A 806 -6.43 15.97 -40.60
CA LYS A 806 -6.03 17.30 -40.09
C LYS A 806 -7.13 17.98 -39.29
N GLY A 807 -7.25 17.53 -38.04
CA GLY A 807 -7.60 18.40 -36.92
C GLY A 807 -9.08 18.43 -36.54
N HIS A 808 -9.48 17.56 -35.61
CA HIS A 808 -10.14 17.97 -34.37
C HIS A 808 -10.15 16.84 -33.34
N HIS A 809 -9.45 17.06 -32.22
CA HIS A 809 -9.68 16.32 -30.99
C HIS A 809 -11.07 16.64 -30.43
N LYS A 810 -11.91 15.61 -30.23
CA LYS A 810 -12.76 15.46 -29.02
C LYS A 810 -13.27 14.02 -28.86
N ARG A 811 -12.67 13.34 -27.87
CA ARG A 811 -13.20 12.31 -26.94
C ARG A 811 -14.31 11.35 -27.44
N TYR A 812 -13.97 10.06 -27.60
CA TYR A 812 -14.47 8.96 -26.74
C TYR A 812 -13.54 7.73 -26.84
N ASP A 813 -13.61 6.89 -25.80
CA ASP A 813 -12.61 5.93 -25.34
C ASP A 813 -12.30 4.73 -26.25
N GLN A 814 -11.05 4.60 -26.69
CA GLN A 814 -10.49 3.32 -27.15
C GLN A 814 -9.91 2.51 -25.97
N LYS A 815 -10.72 1.59 -25.43
CA LYS A 815 -10.21 0.41 -24.72
C LYS A 815 -9.71 -0.62 -25.74
N LYS A 816 -8.43 -0.54 -26.12
CA LYS A 816 -7.74 -1.66 -26.79
C LYS A 816 -7.38 -2.73 -25.77
N PHE A 817 -8.13 -3.82 -25.76
CA PHE A 817 -7.67 -5.10 -25.23
C PHE A 817 -6.71 -5.74 -26.24
N GLY A 818 -5.47 -5.96 -25.83
CA GLY A 818 -4.57 -6.88 -26.51
C GLY A 818 -4.88 -8.31 -26.09
N GLN A 819 -5.28 -9.15 -27.04
CA GLN A 819 -4.99 -10.58 -26.95
C GLN A 819 -4.04 -10.97 -28.06
N ARG A 820 -2.83 -11.32 -27.65
CA ARG A 820 -1.88 -12.12 -28.42
C ARG A 820 -2.48 -13.52 -28.58
N ARG A 821 -2.68 -13.96 -29.83
CA ARG A 821 -2.49 -15.36 -30.21
C ARG A 821 -1.22 -15.43 -31.04
N HIS A 822 -0.18 -16.05 -30.48
CA HIS A 822 0.90 -16.63 -31.25
C HIS A 822 0.44 -18.00 -31.73
N GLY A 823 0.04 -18.08 -33.00
CA GLY A 823 0.10 -19.28 -33.82
C GLY A 823 0.89 -18.90 -35.07
N LYS A 824 1.96 -19.63 -35.37
CA LYS A 824 2.83 -19.38 -36.52
C LYS A 824 2.03 -19.51 -37.83
N GLY A 825 2.16 -18.51 -38.69
CA GLY A 825 1.68 -18.46 -40.06
C GLY A 825 1.73 -17.01 -40.54
N ASP A 826 2.73 -16.67 -41.35
CA ASP A 826 2.82 -15.38 -42.05
C ASP A 826 1.55 -15.13 -42.84
N PHE A 827 0.72 -14.15 -42.45
CA PHE A 827 -0.26 -13.46 -43.29
C PHE A 827 -0.82 -12.25 -42.54
N SER A 828 -0.36 -11.03 -42.88
CA SER A 828 -1.21 -9.84 -43.09
C SER A 828 -0.35 -8.60 -43.39
N GLU A 829 0.01 -8.42 -44.65
CA GLU A 829 0.24 -7.10 -45.23
C GLU A 829 -0.87 -6.92 -46.28
N ASN A 830 -1.77 -5.96 -46.06
CA ASN A 830 -2.75 -5.42 -47.02
C ASN A 830 -3.46 -6.42 -47.95
N ASP A 831 -4.49 -7.09 -47.45
CA ASP A 831 -5.29 -8.08 -48.19
C ASP A 831 -6.23 -7.50 -49.28
N TRP A 832 -6.23 -6.18 -49.51
CA TRP A 832 -6.93 -5.59 -50.68
C TRP A 832 -6.09 -5.66 -51.97
N ARG A 833 -4.76 -5.77 -51.86
CA ARG A 833 -3.85 -5.89 -53.01
C ARG A 833 -3.77 -7.30 -53.58
N THR A 834 -4.14 -8.31 -52.80
CA THR A 834 -4.23 -9.73 -53.21
C THR A 834 -5.55 -10.04 -53.93
N VAL A 835 -6.61 -9.29 -53.66
CA VAL A 835 -7.89 -9.36 -54.41
C VAL A 835 -7.77 -8.75 -55.82
N LEU A 836 -6.78 -7.88 -56.04
CA LEU A 836 -6.50 -7.19 -57.32
C LEU A 836 -5.90 -8.08 -58.43
N HIS A 837 -5.67 -9.37 -58.18
CA HIS A 837 -5.07 -10.30 -59.16
C HIS A 837 -5.91 -11.54 -59.45
N ARG A 838 -7.23 -11.50 -59.23
CA ARG A 838 -8.11 -12.52 -59.83
C ARG A 838 -8.47 -12.13 -61.26
N ASP A 839 -8.09 -13.00 -62.20
CA ASP A 839 -8.30 -12.88 -63.64
C ASP A 839 -9.74 -13.17 -64.09
N ASP A 840 -10.75 -13.18 -63.20
CA ASP A 840 -12.15 -13.40 -63.55
C ASP A 840 -12.94 -12.08 -63.66
N GLY A 841 -12.65 -11.37 -64.75
CA GLY A 841 -13.63 -10.66 -65.60
C GLY A 841 -14.65 -9.71 -64.96
N SER A 842 -14.30 -8.42 -64.87
CA SER A 842 -15.23 -7.34 -65.25
C SER A 842 -14.47 -6.04 -65.56
N GLY A 843 -14.35 -5.74 -66.86
CA GLY A 843 -13.54 -4.64 -67.42
C GLY A 843 -14.05 -3.21 -67.15
N LEU A 844 -14.89 -2.99 -66.13
CA LEU A 844 -15.39 -1.65 -65.77
C LEU A 844 -14.51 -0.96 -64.71
N ALA A 845 -14.01 -1.68 -63.70
CA ALA A 845 -13.19 -1.12 -62.61
C ALA A 845 -11.81 -0.59 -63.08
N GLY A 846 -11.22 -1.21 -64.11
CA GLY A 846 -9.92 -0.83 -64.64
C GLY A 846 -9.89 0.51 -65.39
N LYS A 847 -11.05 0.99 -65.90
CA LYS A 847 -11.14 2.28 -66.60
C LYS A 847 -11.22 3.47 -65.65
N VAL A 848 -11.72 3.26 -64.44
CA VAL A 848 -11.87 4.32 -63.42
C VAL A 848 -10.54 4.58 -62.70
N LEU A 849 -9.75 3.54 -62.45
CA LEU A 849 -8.45 3.63 -61.77
C LEU A 849 -7.35 4.37 -62.57
N LYS A 850 -7.41 4.39 -63.91
CA LYS A 850 -6.47 5.17 -64.75
C LYS A 850 -6.66 6.69 -64.67
N ARG A 851 -7.78 7.20 -64.12
CA ARG A 851 -7.98 8.63 -63.87
C ARG A 851 -7.33 9.10 -62.56
N VAL A 852 -7.19 8.22 -61.56
CA VAL A 852 -6.68 8.57 -60.23
C VAL A 852 -5.14 8.69 -60.23
N GLN A 853 -4.44 7.91 -61.07
CA GLN A 853 -2.97 7.90 -61.11
C GLN A 853 -2.32 9.17 -61.72
N LYS A 854 -3.08 10.07 -62.36
CA LYS A 854 -2.53 11.30 -62.95
C LYS A 854 -2.58 12.54 -62.05
N GLY A 855 -3.16 12.44 -60.85
CA GLY A 855 -3.49 13.60 -60.02
C GLY A 855 -2.49 14.00 -58.92
N TRP A 856 -1.48 13.21 -58.61
CA TRP A 856 -0.64 13.46 -57.42
C TRP A 856 0.83 13.65 -57.79
N GLY A 857 1.21 14.92 -57.86
CA GLY A 857 2.57 15.41 -58.11
C GLY A 857 3.49 15.26 -56.89
N GLN A 858 4.77 15.19 -57.21
CA GLN A 858 5.92 14.98 -56.32
C GLN A 858 6.15 16.15 -55.35
N GLY A 859 6.53 15.81 -54.12
CA GLY A 859 7.10 16.75 -53.14
C GLY A 859 7.89 16.00 -52.07
N ASN A 860 9.23 16.06 -52.18
CA ASN A 860 10.18 15.58 -51.18
C ASN A 860 10.12 16.44 -49.91
N VAL A 861 10.09 15.80 -48.73
CA VAL A 861 10.58 16.40 -47.48
C VAL A 861 11.57 15.43 -46.84
N SER A 862 12.76 15.98 -46.62
CA SER A 862 13.95 15.38 -46.06
C SER A 862 13.79 14.98 -44.59
N SER A 863 14.51 13.90 -44.28
CA SER A 863 14.71 13.31 -42.97
C SER A 863 15.22 14.29 -41.89
N ILE A 864 14.49 14.40 -40.78
CA ILE A 864 15.04 14.82 -39.49
C ILE A 864 14.65 13.74 -38.46
N ARG A 865 15.62 12.89 -38.11
CA ARG A 865 15.53 12.02 -36.92
C ARG A 865 15.95 12.84 -35.69
N PRO A 866 15.18 12.87 -34.59
CA PRO A 866 15.70 13.36 -33.32
C PRO A 866 16.64 12.32 -32.71
N LYS A 867 17.85 12.74 -32.30
CA LYS A 867 18.81 11.93 -31.54
C LYS A 867 18.16 11.47 -30.22
N LYS A 868 18.16 10.15 -29.98
CA LYS A 868 17.93 9.58 -28.65
C LYS A 868 19.04 10.08 -27.72
N LYS A 869 18.69 10.86 -26.70
CA LYS A 869 19.57 11.14 -25.56
C LYS A 869 19.13 10.22 -24.42
N ASP A 870 20.07 9.44 -23.92
CA ASP A 870 19.86 8.50 -22.82
C ASP A 870 20.00 9.21 -21.46
N ILE A 871 19.42 8.59 -20.44
CA ILE A 871 19.22 9.06 -19.05
C ILE A 871 20.51 9.51 -18.34
N LEU A 872 21.66 9.12 -18.87
CA LEU A 872 22.93 9.11 -18.17
C LEU A 872 23.83 10.33 -18.46
N ASP A 873 23.56 11.08 -19.52
CA ASP A 873 24.46 12.15 -20.00
C ASP A 873 24.46 13.42 -19.12
N TYR A 874 23.69 13.46 -18.03
CA TYR A 874 23.55 14.65 -17.15
C TYR A 874 23.97 14.41 -15.70
N TRP A 875 24.51 13.23 -15.38
CA TRP A 875 24.93 12.89 -14.02
C TRP A 875 26.44 13.04 -13.79
N GLU A 876 27.19 13.49 -14.80
CA GLU A 876 28.64 13.71 -14.70
C GLU A 876 29.02 15.15 -14.30
N ASP A 877 28.08 16.08 -14.35
CA ASP A 877 28.28 17.48 -13.94
C ASP A 877 27.38 17.83 -12.74
N THR A 878 27.75 17.40 -11.51
CA THR A 878 27.51 18.10 -10.22
C THR A 878 27.97 17.29 -9.01
#